data_AF-A0A952MAJ8-F1
#
_entry.id   AF-A0A952MAJ8-F1
#
_cell.length_a   1.000
_cell.length_b   1.000
_cell.length_c   1.000
_cell.angle_alpha   90.00
_cell.angle_beta   90.00
_cell.angle_gamma   90.00
#
_symmetry.space_group_name_H-M   'P 1'
#
loop_
_entity.id
_entity.type
_entity.pdbx_description
1 polymer ?
#
loop_
_entity_poly.entity_id
_entity_poly.type
_entity_poly.pdbx_seq_one_letter_code
_entity_poly.pdbx_strand_id
1 'polypeptide(L)'
;MKHLRTISVLFAVLCAVALSLKGLREPDLWWQIKTGEWILENGKVPTQDVFSYTQKGEPWINIKWGFEVVAAFVSQHFGAENVFLIQAVMLLLLLFFLYKLSLELAAQFKAKAFLLESFLLLLPLLFISIDYRINGRPEMSSHLLSVVFLWLNLKYRNGSKNAIWWIIPLQCLWANVHEAFAIGIVINLVFLVAAFVEQKLILKQFEIKKYVLHFVAVLLSIAAIFFNPYGAKMLLQPFDIFNQVFENKYTTELLPFTSHLYWQKEAWLGLALLTVVLAFVSFLMVKSKKQFVEYSLAYWLLILAFIYLAQSAFRNIVFLDLILFPVVVCGLSLVVGKFKNSARFLLPISAVALLFFYVLVITNVYYKTVESRDSFGLQVRPDYNPIGAAAFIQQQNLQGKCFSDYLTSSYLLWKIKGFETFIDLRDLDVFPASFFDTFTEAVLVPEKFQELDKKYNFNYAVLFRPQYGNLHIWLANGNGFRLKYVDAIAAVYVKSEDTSSLQDVFQPMSFASTSKLALGINHFVNPFYHVQEDFSVESNLAAASYYLNIAQPALALKYADKLSRSNEAWKGLSVMGEIYYQKSFDTGKDSSEIFIQTAQQYFTQSLKLKENYVPALMGAGTILFKQGFYANAKTIFEKASSNAPDNVNAWVSLAECYKATLQLPEALENAIICFEKANSLNPNNPNILLNLGVLYYRKNNCVKSVELLKKVQHLPTLSSEEKEVIETCLKNCGAL
;
A
#
# COMPACT_ATOMS: atom_id res chain seq x y z
N MET A 1 35.30 -11.25 -21.11
CA MET A 1 34.82 -11.74 -19.79
C MET A 1 34.91 -10.67 -18.69
N LYS A 2 36.07 -10.10 -18.37
CA LYS A 2 36.21 -9.05 -17.34
C LYS A 2 35.32 -7.82 -17.62
N HIS A 3 35.37 -7.28 -18.84
CA HIS A 3 34.50 -6.15 -19.24
C HIS A 3 33.01 -6.47 -19.12
N LEU A 4 32.58 -7.67 -19.55
CA LEU A 4 31.18 -8.10 -19.42
C LEU A 4 30.72 -8.16 -17.96
N ARG A 5 31.55 -8.68 -17.03
CA ARG A 5 31.23 -8.64 -15.60
C ARG A 5 31.04 -7.22 -15.09
N THR A 6 31.96 -6.31 -15.45
CA THR A 6 31.85 -4.89 -15.07
C THR A 6 30.58 -4.25 -15.63
N ILE A 7 30.23 -4.52 -16.89
CA ILE A 7 29.01 -4.01 -17.53
C ILE A 7 27.76 -4.54 -16.83
N SER A 8 27.67 -5.85 -16.57
CA SER A 8 26.52 -6.42 -15.85
C SER A 8 26.36 -5.86 -14.44
N VAL A 9 27.46 -5.65 -13.71
CA VAL A 9 27.43 -5.01 -12.38
C VAL A 9 27.00 -3.55 -12.49
N LEU A 10 27.48 -2.81 -13.50
CA LEU A 10 27.05 -1.43 -13.74
C LEU A 10 25.55 -1.35 -14.00
N PHE A 11 24.99 -2.23 -14.85
CA PHE A 11 23.54 -2.27 -15.07
C PHE A 11 22.77 -2.67 -13.82
N ALA A 12 23.28 -3.59 -12.99
CA ALA A 12 22.66 -3.91 -11.70
C ALA A 12 22.60 -2.68 -10.77
N VAL A 13 23.67 -1.89 -10.70
CA VAL A 13 23.70 -0.64 -9.92
C VAL A 13 22.72 0.38 -10.50
N LEU A 14 22.69 0.54 -11.82
CA LEU A 14 21.75 1.45 -12.49
C LEU A 14 20.29 1.05 -12.26
N CYS A 15 19.96 -0.24 -12.30
CA CYS A 15 18.62 -0.74 -11.94
C CYS A 15 18.26 -0.39 -10.49
N ALA A 16 19.16 -0.65 -9.54
CA ALA A 16 18.91 -0.33 -8.13
C ALA A 16 18.70 1.17 -7.90
N VAL A 17 19.52 2.01 -8.53
CA VAL A 17 19.34 3.47 -8.46
C VAL A 17 17.99 3.85 -9.09
N ALA A 18 17.74 3.47 -10.35
CA ALA A 18 16.51 3.84 -11.06
C ALA A 18 15.22 3.37 -10.35
N LEU A 19 15.22 2.16 -9.78
CA LEU A 19 14.07 1.63 -9.04
C LEU A 19 13.83 2.39 -7.72
N SER A 20 14.87 3.00 -7.15
CA SER A 20 14.75 3.81 -5.92
C SER A 20 14.32 5.25 -6.19
N LEU A 21 14.56 5.79 -7.40
CA LEU A 21 14.19 7.15 -7.77
C LEU A 21 12.71 7.23 -8.16
N LYS A 22 11.83 7.28 -7.15
CA LYS A 22 10.38 7.33 -7.33
C LYS A 22 9.80 8.72 -7.05
N GLY A 23 8.65 8.99 -7.66
CA GLY A 23 7.84 10.17 -7.35
C GLY A 23 7.30 10.10 -5.92
N LEU A 24 7.47 11.18 -5.14
CA LEU A 24 7.05 11.27 -3.75
C LEU A 24 5.53 11.37 -3.66
N ARG A 25 4.89 10.21 -3.45
CA ARG A 25 3.45 10.05 -3.20
C ARG A 25 3.11 9.47 -1.83
N GLU A 26 4.09 8.91 -1.13
CA GLU A 26 3.90 8.15 0.11
C GLU A 26 3.46 9.10 1.23
N PRO A 27 2.18 9.06 1.69
CA PRO A 27 1.67 10.07 2.61
C PRO A 27 2.31 9.98 4.00
N ASP A 28 2.87 8.83 4.39
CA ASP A 28 3.54 8.67 5.69
C ASP A 28 4.86 9.43 5.80
N LEU A 29 5.47 9.79 4.68
CA LEU A 29 6.74 10.52 4.70
C LEU A 29 6.58 11.95 5.21
N TRP A 30 5.42 12.58 5.02
CA TRP A 30 5.27 13.98 5.40
C TRP A 30 5.28 14.21 6.89
N TRP A 31 4.54 13.39 7.64
CA TRP A 31 4.55 13.50 9.09
C TRP A 31 5.89 13.04 9.66
N GLN A 32 6.56 12.04 9.07
CA GLN A 32 7.91 11.61 9.47
C GLN A 32 8.97 12.69 9.27
N ILE A 33 8.96 13.35 8.10
CA ILE A 33 9.80 14.52 7.83
C ILE A 33 9.50 15.59 8.87
N LYS A 34 8.22 15.89 9.13
CA LYS A 34 7.84 16.90 10.12
C LYS A 34 8.31 16.57 11.54
N THR A 35 8.25 15.29 11.94
CA THR A 35 8.81 14.82 13.22
C THR A 35 10.31 15.06 13.29
N GLY A 36 11.05 14.72 12.22
CA GLY A 36 12.49 14.98 12.15
C GLY A 36 12.83 16.47 12.22
N GLU A 37 12.06 17.33 11.53
CA GLU A 37 12.20 18.80 11.63
C GLU A 37 12.00 19.26 13.07
N TRP A 38 10.97 18.76 13.75
CA TRP A 38 10.71 19.09 15.15
C TRP A 38 11.84 18.63 16.07
N ILE A 39 12.40 17.43 15.87
CA ILE A 39 13.53 16.91 16.64
C ILE A 39 14.76 17.79 16.45
N LEU A 40 15.06 18.19 15.20
CA LEU A 40 16.18 19.08 14.88
C LEU A 40 16.03 20.45 15.55
N GLU A 41 14.81 20.99 15.60
CA GLU A 41 14.50 22.27 16.24
C GLU A 41 14.56 22.21 17.77
N ASN A 42 14.15 21.10 18.38
CA ASN A 42 13.98 20.99 19.84
C ASN A 42 15.12 20.24 20.54
N GLY A 43 15.99 19.54 19.80
CA GLY A 43 17.12 18.79 20.34
C GLY A 43 16.74 17.55 21.16
N LYS A 44 15.50 17.05 21.05
CA LYS A 44 14.99 15.88 21.78
C LYS A 44 13.97 15.10 20.95
N VAL A 45 13.81 13.81 21.26
CA VAL A 45 12.78 12.95 20.66
C VAL A 45 11.44 13.20 21.39
N PRO A 46 10.32 13.39 20.65
CA PRO A 46 9.01 13.66 21.26
C PRO A 46 8.51 12.41 21.99
N THR A 47 8.17 12.54 23.27
CA THR A 47 7.63 11.45 24.11
C THR A 47 6.10 11.48 24.22
N GLN A 48 5.47 12.47 23.60
CA GLN A 48 4.04 12.72 23.59
C GLN A 48 3.67 13.37 22.26
N ASP A 49 2.39 13.33 21.89
CA ASP A 49 1.91 14.00 20.68
C ASP A 49 2.07 15.53 20.78
N VAL A 50 2.63 16.09 19.71
CA VAL A 50 2.91 17.52 19.54
C VAL A 50 2.28 18.13 18.29
N PHE A 51 1.57 17.32 17.48
CA PHE A 51 1.07 17.75 16.17
C PHE A 51 -0.45 17.79 16.08
N SER A 52 -1.18 17.02 16.90
CA SER A 52 -2.63 17.05 16.87
C SER A 52 -3.18 17.94 17.98
N TYR A 53 -4.32 18.60 17.72
CA TYR A 53 -5.05 19.30 18.77
C TYR A 53 -6.09 18.40 19.45
N THR A 54 -6.31 17.19 18.94
CA THR A 54 -7.30 16.21 19.44
C THR A 54 -6.69 15.18 20.39
N GLN A 55 -5.41 14.84 20.23
CA GLN A 55 -4.64 13.92 21.07
C GLN A 55 -3.44 14.62 21.72
N LYS A 56 -3.51 15.94 21.90
CA LYS A 56 -2.39 16.76 22.40
C LYS A 56 -1.90 16.26 23.76
N GLY A 57 -0.64 15.86 23.83
CA GLY A 57 -0.02 15.36 25.05
C GLY A 57 -0.23 13.86 25.32
N GLU A 58 -0.92 13.13 24.45
CA GLU A 58 -1.01 11.67 24.56
C GLU A 58 0.39 11.03 24.44
N PRO A 59 0.71 9.99 25.24
CA PRO A 59 2.00 9.31 25.16
C PRO A 59 2.29 8.77 23.76
N TRP A 60 3.52 8.99 23.28
CA TRP A 60 3.94 8.51 21.97
C TRP A 60 5.35 7.92 22.05
N ILE A 61 5.52 6.69 21.56
CA ILE A 61 6.82 6.02 21.47
C ILE A 61 7.31 6.11 20.02
N ASN A 62 8.06 7.17 19.73
CA ASN A 62 8.67 7.34 18.42
C ASN A 62 9.95 6.50 18.24
N ILE A 63 9.81 5.29 17.72
CA ILE A 63 10.93 4.34 17.50
C ILE A 63 11.87 4.78 16.37
N LYS A 64 11.32 5.40 15.32
CA LYS A 64 11.99 5.66 14.02
C LYS A 64 12.61 7.05 13.92
N TRP A 65 12.78 7.73 15.06
CA TRP A 65 13.31 9.09 15.15
C TRP A 65 14.64 9.30 14.41
N GLY A 66 15.54 8.30 14.41
CA GLY A 66 16.84 8.40 13.74
C GLY A 66 16.71 8.47 12.23
N PHE A 67 15.75 7.73 11.65
CA PHE A 67 15.43 7.84 10.23
C PHE A 67 14.79 9.19 9.92
N GLU A 68 13.83 9.62 10.75
CA GLU A 68 13.11 10.89 10.57
C GLU A 68 14.06 12.10 10.56
N VAL A 69 15.06 12.12 11.45
CA VAL A 69 16.09 13.17 11.47
C VAL A 69 16.87 13.22 10.15
N VAL A 70 17.24 12.07 9.59
CA VAL A 70 17.95 12.01 8.30
C VAL A 70 17.05 12.45 7.16
N ALA A 71 15.79 12.02 7.15
CA ALA A 71 14.80 12.41 6.15
C ALA A 71 14.54 13.93 6.19
N ALA A 72 14.39 14.51 7.38
CA ALA A 72 14.22 15.94 7.58
C ALA A 72 15.45 16.73 7.12
N PHE A 73 16.66 16.28 7.46
CA PHE A 73 17.89 16.90 6.98
C PHE A 73 17.96 16.93 5.46
N VAL A 74 17.65 15.81 4.79
CA VAL A 74 17.63 15.74 3.33
C VAL A 74 16.55 16.66 2.75
N SER A 75 15.34 16.65 3.32
CA SER A 75 14.22 17.48 2.89
C SER A 75 14.56 18.98 2.96
N GLN A 76 15.12 19.44 4.09
CA GLN A 76 15.45 20.86 4.32
C GLN A 76 16.56 21.38 3.40
N HIS A 77 17.58 20.57 3.11
CA HIS A 77 18.79 21.02 2.39
C HIS A 77 18.74 20.73 0.89
N PHE A 78 18.03 19.68 0.49
CA PHE A 78 18.03 19.20 -0.88
C PHE A 78 16.63 19.16 -1.51
N GLY A 79 15.55 19.29 -0.74
CA GLY A 79 14.18 19.15 -1.20
C GLY A 79 13.56 17.81 -0.82
N ALA A 80 12.27 17.79 -0.52
CA ALA A 80 11.57 16.64 0.04
C ALA A 80 11.60 15.40 -0.87
N GLU A 81 11.53 15.59 -2.20
CA GLU A 81 11.61 14.49 -3.17
C GLU A 81 12.94 13.73 -3.11
N ASN A 82 14.02 14.35 -2.62
CA ASN A 82 15.33 13.72 -2.51
C ASN A 82 15.47 12.76 -1.32
N VAL A 83 14.44 12.62 -0.46
CA VAL A 83 14.42 11.58 0.59
C VAL A 83 14.59 10.17 0.00
N PHE A 84 14.14 9.94 -1.23
CA PHE A 84 14.35 8.69 -1.97
C PHE A 84 15.84 8.38 -2.27
N LEU A 85 16.76 9.33 -2.12
CA LEU A 85 18.19 9.05 -2.22
C LEU A 85 18.69 8.18 -1.07
N ILE A 86 18.10 8.31 0.12
CA ILE A 86 18.38 7.42 1.27
C ILE A 86 18.10 5.98 0.85
N GLN A 87 16.98 5.77 0.16
CA GLN A 87 16.56 4.47 -0.31
C GLN A 87 17.48 3.88 -1.38
N ALA A 88 17.98 4.69 -2.31
CA ALA A 88 18.99 4.26 -3.28
C ALA A 88 20.25 3.74 -2.57
N VAL A 89 20.72 4.46 -1.54
CA VAL A 89 21.86 4.00 -0.71
C VAL A 89 21.52 2.69 0.00
N MET A 90 20.36 2.59 0.63
CA MET A 90 19.92 1.37 1.31
C MET A 90 19.84 0.17 0.37
N LEU A 91 19.34 0.35 -0.87
CA LEU A 91 19.22 -0.75 -1.84
C LEU A 91 20.59 -1.23 -2.30
N LEU A 92 21.51 -0.30 -2.57
CA LEU A 92 22.88 -0.63 -2.98
C LEU A 92 23.61 -1.39 -1.86
N LEU A 93 23.46 -0.95 -0.60
CA LEU A 93 24.00 -1.65 0.55
C LEU A 93 23.33 -3.02 0.72
N LEU A 94 22.02 -3.12 0.55
CA LEU A 94 21.28 -4.37 0.65
C LEU A 94 21.81 -5.38 -0.38
N LEU A 95 21.95 -5.00 -1.65
CA LEU A 95 22.49 -5.86 -2.69
C LEU A 95 23.94 -6.27 -2.40
N PHE A 96 24.76 -5.35 -1.92
CA PHE A 96 26.14 -5.64 -1.53
C PHE A 96 26.19 -6.71 -0.43
N PHE A 97 25.44 -6.54 0.66
CA PHE A 97 25.44 -7.49 1.77
C PHE A 97 24.71 -8.79 1.42
N LEU A 98 23.71 -8.76 0.54
CA LEU A 98 23.04 -9.95 0.03
C LEU A 98 23.99 -10.81 -0.82
N TYR A 99 24.84 -10.18 -1.63
CA TYR A 99 25.91 -10.88 -2.33
C TYR A 99 26.97 -11.42 -1.36
N LYS A 100 27.33 -10.67 -0.30
CA LYS A 100 28.24 -11.15 0.76
C LYS A 100 27.67 -12.36 1.50
N LEU A 101 26.39 -12.33 1.87
CA LEU A 101 25.67 -13.47 2.45
C LEU A 101 25.70 -14.68 1.50
N SER A 102 25.44 -14.45 0.21
CA SER A 102 25.52 -15.51 -0.81
C SER A 102 26.92 -16.13 -0.89
N LEU A 103 27.99 -15.34 -0.76
CA LEU A 103 29.37 -15.86 -0.74
C LEU A 103 29.67 -16.75 0.47
N GLU A 104 29.16 -16.38 1.65
CA GLU A 104 29.32 -17.17 2.87
C GLU A 104 28.55 -18.50 2.80
N LEU A 105 27.33 -18.49 2.26
CA LEU A 105 26.56 -19.72 2.00
C LEU A 105 27.24 -20.58 0.92
N ALA A 106 27.69 -19.97 -0.18
CA ALA A 106 28.36 -20.68 -1.25
C ALA A 106 29.66 -21.35 -0.81
N ALA A 107 30.35 -20.81 0.20
CA ALA A 107 31.52 -21.44 0.81
C ALA A 107 31.18 -22.80 1.44
N GLN A 108 30.01 -22.90 2.07
CA GLN A 108 29.54 -24.12 2.73
C GLN A 108 29.14 -25.19 1.71
N PHE A 109 28.46 -24.80 0.64
CA PHE A 109 28.01 -25.73 -0.42
C PHE A 109 29.03 -25.96 -1.54
N LYS A 110 30.23 -25.37 -1.46
CA LYS A 110 31.24 -25.35 -2.54
C LYS A 110 30.69 -24.82 -3.88
N ALA A 111 29.80 -23.82 -3.80
CA ALA A 111 29.06 -23.23 -4.93
C ALA A 111 29.66 -21.91 -5.44
N LYS A 112 30.97 -21.65 -5.26
CA LYS A 112 31.56 -20.33 -5.56
C LYS A 112 31.82 -20.03 -7.04
N ALA A 113 31.90 -21.05 -7.90
CA ALA A 113 32.49 -20.93 -9.23
C ALA A 113 31.75 -19.96 -10.19
N PHE A 114 30.42 -19.86 -10.09
CA PHE A 114 29.57 -19.03 -10.97
C PHE A 114 28.61 -18.14 -10.17
N LEU A 115 28.95 -17.84 -8.91
CA LEU A 115 28.02 -17.22 -7.99
C LEU A 115 27.62 -15.81 -8.42
N LEU A 116 28.57 -15.01 -8.89
CA LEU A 116 28.30 -13.65 -9.36
C LEU A 116 27.39 -13.66 -10.60
N GLU A 117 27.67 -14.57 -11.55
CA GLU A 117 26.85 -14.73 -12.75
C GLU A 117 25.42 -15.14 -12.40
N SER A 118 25.25 -16.11 -11.49
CA SER A 118 23.93 -16.53 -11.01
C SER A 118 23.20 -15.43 -10.23
N PHE A 119 23.93 -14.65 -9.42
CA PHE A 119 23.38 -13.51 -8.69
C PHE A 119 22.85 -12.46 -9.67
N LEU A 120 23.68 -12.02 -10.62
CA LEU A 120 23.32 -10.99 -11.60
C LEU A 120 22.16 -11.41 -12.51
N LEU A 121 22.08 -12.69 -12.89
CA LEU A 121 20.97 -13.21 -13.70
C LEU A 121 19.63 -13.13 -12.97
N LEU A 122 19.62 -13.38 -11.66
CA LEU A 122 18.40 -13.44 -10.85
C LEU A 122 17.97 -12.07 -10.29
N LEU A 123 18.81 -11.04 -10.41
CA LEU A 123 18.50 -9.70 -9.88
C LEU A 123 17.21 -9.07 -10.41
N PRO A 124 16.86 -9.14 -11.71
CA PRO A 124 15.58 -8.60 -12.19
C PRO A 124 14.38 -9.21 -11.48
N LEU A 125 14.42 -10.52 -11.20
CA LEU A 125 13.36 -11.21 -10.47
C LEU A 125 13.27 -10.75 -9.02
N LEU A 126 14.42 -10.56 -8.36
CA LEU A 126 14.46 -10.00 -7.00
C LEU A 126 13.86 -8.60 -6.98
N PHE A 127 14.25 -7.73 -7.93
CA PHE A 127 13.69 -6.37 -8.01
C PHE A 127 12.18 -6.36 -8.15
N ILE A 128 11.62 -7.22 -9.01
CA ILE A 128 10.17 -7.36 -9.16
C ILE A 128 9.50 -7.82 -7.85
N SER A 129 10.13 -8.75 -7.12
CA SER A 129 9.57 -9.29 -5.89
C SER A 129 9.59 -8.28 -4.73
N ILE A 130 10.58 -7.38 -4.66
CA ILE A 130 10.74 -6.43 -3.54
C ILE A 130 10.28 -5.00 -3.82
N ASP A 131 9.93 -4.64 -5.07
CA ASP A 131 9.59 -3.27 -5.50
C ASP A 131 8.50 -2.58 -4.64
N TYR A 132 7.48 -3.33 -4.23
CA TYR A 132 6.37 -2.81 -3.42
C TYR A 132 6.82 -2.28 -2.02
N ARG A 133 8.03 -2.66 -1.58
CA ARG A 133 8.67 -2.24 -0.32
C ARG A 133 9.82 -1.25 -0.52
N ILE A 134 9.96 -0.75 -1.75
CA ILE A 134 10.92 0.27 -2.18
C ILE A 134 10.12 1.59 -2.30
N ASN A 135 9.61 2.13 -1.18
CA ASN A 135 8.61 3.23 -1.16
C ASN A 135 8.98 4.46 -0.29
N GLY A 136 10.23 4.56 0.14
CA GLY A 136 10.79 5.69 0.88
C GLY A 136 10.72 5.54 2.40
N ARG A 137 10.01 4.52 2.90
CA ARG A 137 9.79 4.30 4.33
C ARG A 137 11.04 3.76 5.07
N PRO A 138 11.09 3.91 6.41
CA PRO A 138 12.19 3.40 7.23
C PRO A 138 12.35 1.87 7.23
N GLU A 139 11.32 1.11 6.81
CA GLU A 139 11.33 -0.37 6.78
C GLU A 139 12.53 -0.94 6.02
N MET A 140 13.01 -0.22 5.00
CA MET A 140 14.14 -0.66 4.18
C MET A 140 15.44 -0.77 4.98
N SER A 141 15.55 0.00 6.07
CA SER A 141 16.63 -0.15 7.04
C SER A 141 16.60 -1.53 7.70
N SER A 142 15.41 -2.07 7.99
CA SER A 142 15.24 -3.41 8.57
C SER A 142 15.50 -4.53 7.59
N HIS A 143 15.11 -4.36 6.32
CA HIS A 143 15.49 -5.30 5.26
C HIS A 143 17.01 -5.42 5.15
N LEU A 144 17.72 -4.28 5.10
CA LEU A 144 19.17 -4.22 5.08
C LEU A 144 19.78 -4.88 6.33
N LEU A 145 19.37 -4.46 7.51
CA LEU A 145 19.95 -4.94 8.77
C LEU A 145 19.67 -6.42 9.01
N SER A 146 18.53 -6.94 8.56
CA SER A 146 18.26 -8.39 8.60
C SER A 146 19.28 -9.18 7.78
N VAL A 147 19.56 -8.75 6.55
CA VAL A 147 20.59 -9.38 5.70
C VAL A 147 21.99 -9.23 6.28
N VAL A 148 22.31 -8.07 6.87
CA VAL A 148 23.60 -7.83 7.53
C VAL A 148 23.77 -8.74 8.75
N PHE A 149 22.74 -8.92 9.58
CA PHE A 149 22.79 -9.79 10.76
C PHE A 149 22.94 -11.27 10.37
N LEU A 150 22.22 -11.72 9.33
CA LEU A 150 22.42 -13.06 8.74
C LEU A 150 23.87 -13.23 8.27
N TRP A 151 24.40 -12.26 7.53
CA TRP A 151 25.77 -12.29 7.04
C TRP A 151 26.81 -12.32 8.17
N LEU A 152 26.68 -11.47 9.18
CA LEU A 152 27.63 -11.39 10.31
C LEU A 152 27.68 -12.70 11.10
N ASN A 153 26.51 -13.28 11.41
CA ASN A 153 26.43 -14.55 12.13
C ASN A 153 27.03 -15.69 11.30
N LEU A 154 26.74 -15.74 9.99
CA LEU A 154 27.29 -16.77 9.11
C LEU A 154 28.81 -16.61 8.92
N LYS A 155 29.29 -15.37 8.79
CA LYS A 155 30.72 -15.05 8.68
C LYS A 155 31.47 -15.37 9.98
N TYR A 156 30.86 -15.16 11.14
CA TYR A 156 31.41 -15.59 12.43
C TYR A 156 31.55 -17.12 12.49
N ARG A 157 30.50 -17.84 12.09
CA ARG A 157 30.50 -19.30 11.99
C ARG A 157 31.59 -19.81 11.03
N ASN A 158 31.79 -19.13 9.91
CA ASN A 158 32.83 -19.45 8.92
C ASN A 158 34.25 -19.05 9.35
N GLY A 159 34.44 -18.61 10.62
CA GLY A 159 35.76 -18.46 11.25
C GLY A 159 36.17 -17.03 11.58
N SER A 160 35.39 -16.01 11.20
CA SER A 160 35.73 -14.61 11.49
C SER A 160 35.33 -14.20 12.90
N LYS A 161 36.23 -14.35 13.87
CA LYS A 161 35.96 -14.06 15.30
C LYS A 161 35.45 -12.64 15.57
N ASN A 162 35.85 -11.65 14.77
CA ASN A 162 35.48 -10.26 14.97
C ASN A 162 34.11 -9.88 14.39
N ALA A 163 33.52 -10.72 13.53
CA ALA A 163 32.26 -10.40 12.87
C ALA A 163 31.10 -10.26 13.87
N ILE A 164 31.07 -11.11 14.91
CA ILE A 164 29.95 -11.13 15.86
C ILE A 164 29.84 -9.84 16.68
N TRP A 165 30.94 -9.12 16.92
CA TRP A 165 30.90 -7.89 17.72
C TRP A 165 30.20 -6.73 17.02
N TRP A 166 30.09 -6.76 15.69
CA TRP A 166 29.37 -5.74 14.93
C TRP A 166 27.85 -5.77 15.14
N ILE A 167 27.29 -6.88 15.64
CA ILE A 167 25.85 -6.94 15.94
C ILE A 167 25.46 -5.96 17.06
N ILE A 168 26.39 -5.55 17.93
CA ILE A 168 26.13 -4.64 19.06
C ILE A 168 25.83 -3.21 18.57
N PRO A 169 26.77 -2.50 17.91
CA PRO A 169 26.49 -1.14 17.43
C PRO A 169 25.37 -1.12 16.38
N LEU A 170 25.22 -2.19 15.59
CA LEU A 170 24.13 -2.27 14.61
C LEU A 170 22.76 -2.53 15.25
N GLN A 171 22.68 -3.25 16.37
CA GLN A 171 21.42 -3.41 17.10
C GLN A 171 21.00 -2.08 17.76
N CYS A 172 21.96 -1.32 18.30
CA CYS A 172 21.73 0.05 18.76
C CYS A 172 21.17 0.93 17.64
N LEU A 173 21.81 0.91 16.47
CA LEU A 173 21.33 1.65 15.30
C LEU A 173 19.91 1.21 14.91
N TRP A 174 19.67 -0.10 14.80
CA TRP A 174 18.37 -0.65 14.38
C TRP A 174 17.23 -0.18 15.29
N ALA A 175 17.43 -0.26 16.61
CA ALA A 175 16.44 0.15 17.60
C ALA A 175 16.10 1.66 17.56
N ASN A 176 16.83 2.47 16.80
CA ASN A 176 16.60 3.91 16.65
C ASN A 176 16.16 4.32 15.23
N VAL A 177 16.08 3.38 14.27
CA VAL A 177 15.69 3.68 12.88
C VAL A 177 14.42 2.97 12.42
N HIS A 178 14.06 1.82 13.00
CA HIS A 178 12.83 1.12 12.63
C HIS A 178 12.37 0.11 13.69
N GLU A 179 11.06 -0.10 13.75
CA GLU A 179 10.36 -0.95 14.73
C GLU A 179 10.68 -2.45 14.63
N ALA A 180 11.09 -2.93 13.46
CA ALA A 180 11.42 -4.35 13.24
C ALA A 180 12.80 -4.79 13.82
N PHE A 181 13.39 -4.03 14.74
CA PHE A 181 14.69 -4.36 15.37
C PHE A 181 14.68 -5.70 16.14
N ALA A 182 13.50 -6.19 16.55
CA ALA A 182 13.32 -7.48 17.19
C ALA A 182 13.74 -8.65 16.30
N ILE A 183 13.67 -8.50 14.97
CA ILE A 183 14.13 -9.51 14.01
C ILE A 183 15.64 -9.79 14.22
N GLY A 184 16.44 -8.77 14.52
CA GLY A 184 17.86 -8.91 14.84
C GLY A 184 18.10 -9.78 16.08
N ILE A 185 17.27 -9.63 17.12
CA ILE A 185 17.30 -10.45 18.33
C ILE A 185 16.99 -11.90 17.99
N VAL A 186 15.91 -12.15 17.23
CA VAL A 186 15.51 -13.50 16.83
C VAL A 186 16.60 -14.18 16.02
N ILE A 187 17.18 -13.50 15.02
CA ILE A 187 18.31 -14.02 14.23
C ILE A 187 19.45 -14.46 15.16
N ASN A 188 19.88 -13.57 16.04
CA ASN A 188 21.00 -13.83 16.95
C ASN A 188 20.73 -15.00 17.90
N LEU A 189 19.52 -15.07 18.49
CA LEU A 189 19.13 -16.16 19.39
C LEU A 189 19.05 -17.50 18.65
N VAL A 190 18.48 -17.55 17.45
CA VAL A 190 18.41 -18.78 16.65
C VAL A 190 19.81 -19.27 16.30
N PHE A 191 20.72 -18.38 15.91
CA PHE A 191 22.12 -18.75 15.66
C PHE A 191 22.84 -19.27 16.91
N LEU A 192 22.61 -18.63 18.06
CA LEU A 192 23.19 -19.06 19.34
C LEU A 192 22.67 -20.44 19.76
N VAL A 193 21.36 -20.67 19.72
CA VAL A 193 20.74 -21.96 20.07
C VAL A 193 21.17 -23.06 19.10
N ALA A 194 21.14 -22.77 17.79
CA ALA A 194 21.58 -23.72 16.78
C ALA A 194 23.05 -24.09 16.96
N ALA A 195 23.94 -23.13 17.27
CA ALA A 195 25.35 -23.40 17.54
C ALA A 195 25.53 -24.36 18.73
N PHE A 196 24.73 -24.22 19.79
CA PHE A 196 24.73 -25.16 20.92
C PHE A 196 24.30 -26.56 20.49
N VAL A 197 23.15 -26.67 19.82
CA VAL A 197 22.57 -27.95 19.37
C VAL A 197 23.54 -28.66 18.43
N GLU A 198 24.05 -27.97 17.41
CA GLU A 198 24.98 -28.52 16.45
C GLU A 198 26.28 -28.98 17.12
N GLN A 199 26.96 -28.11 17.87
CA GLN A 199 28.27 -28.46 18.43
C GLN A 199 28.19 -29.49 19.55
N LYS A 200 27.18 -29.41 20.41
CA LYS A 200 27.07 -30.28 21.59
C LYS A 200 26.35 -31.58 21.30
N LEU A 201 25.20 -31.53 20.63
CA LEU A 201 24.32 -32.68 20.47
C LEU A 201 24.63 -33.46 19.18
N ILE A 202 24.93 -32.77 18.08
CA ILE A 202 25.10 -33.39 16.76
C ILE A 202 26.57 -33.76 16.51
N LEU A 203 27.47 -32.78 16.59
CA LEU A 203 28.89 -32.93 16.25
C LEU A 203 29.74 -33.41 17.40
N LYS A 204 29.24 -33.30 18.64
CA LYS A 204 29.97 -33.65 19.87
C LYS A 204 31.36 -32.98 19.96
N GLN A 205 31.48 -31.76 19.42
CA GLN A 205 32.69 -30.94 19.37
C GLN A 205 32.36 -29.54 19.94
N PHE A 206 32.08 -29.49 21.24
CA PHE A 206 31.63 -28.25 21.89
C PHE A 206 32.81 -27.39 22.37
N GLU A 207 32.99 -26.24 21.74
CA GLU A 207 34.00 -25.25 22.15
C GLU A 207 33.38 -24.17 23.05
N ILE A 208 33.42 -24.40 24.37
CA ILE A 208 32.77 -23.50 25.36
C ILE A 208 33.21 -22.03 25.22
N LYS A 209 34.49 -21.76 24.92
CA LYS A 209 35.00 -20.38 24.77
C LYS A 209 34.34 -19.64 23.60
N LYS A 210 34.16 -20.30 22.45
CA LYS A 210 33.47 -19.71 21.28
C LYS A 210 32.00 -19.48 21.60
N TYR A 211 31.35 -20.46 22.23
CA TYR A 211 29.95 -20.35 22.62
C TYR A 211 29.70 -19.20 23.60
N VAL A 212 30.53 -19.05 24.64
CA VAL A 212 30.46 -17.95 25.60
C VAL A 212 30.69 -16.60 24.92
N LEU A 213 31.63 -16.51 23.97
CA LEU A 213 31.84 -15.28 23.20
C LEU A 213 30.59 -14.87 22.41
N HIS A 214 29.96 -15.84 21.74
CA HIS A 214 28.72 -15.61 20.99
C HIS A 214 27.59 -15.20 21.94
N PHE A 215 27.41 -15.92 23.05
CA PHE A 215 26.43 -15.59 24.09
C PHE A 215 26.60 -14.15 24.61
N VAL A 216 27.83 -13.75 24.96
CA VAL A 216 28.13 -12.41 25.44
C VAL A 216 27.83 -11.36 24.38
N ALA A 217 28.17 -11.60 23.11
CA ALA A 217 27.84 -10.69 22.03
C ALA A 217 26.33 -10.52 21.85
N VAL A 218 25.54 -11.59 21.96
CA VAL A 218 24.08 -11.54 21.90
C VAL A 218 23.49 -10.80 23.12
N LEU A 219 24.02 -11.05 24.32
CA LEU A 219 23.57 -10.35 25.52
C LEU A 219 23.85 -8.83 25.42
N LEU A 220 25.04 -8.46 24.96
CA LEU A 220 25.41 -7.06 24.76
C LEU A 220 24.62 -6.40 23.63
N SER A 221 24.20 -7.13 22.61
CA SER A 221 23.36 -6.56 21.55
C SER A 221 21.94 -6.27 22.06
N ILE A 222 21.38 -7.15 22.90
CA ILE A 222 20.12 -6.87 23.60
C ILE A 222 20.29 -5.66 24.54
N ALA A 223 21.40 -5.59 25.27
CA ALA A 223 21.72 -4.42 26.10
C ALA A 223 21.91 -3.13 25.28
N ALA A 224 22.29 -3.24 24.01
CA ALA A 224 22.45 -2.08 23.13
C ALA A 224 21.11 -1.38 22.81
N ILE A 225 19.97 -2.07 22.97
CA ILE A 225 18.63 -1.51 22.77
C ILE A 225 18.32 -0.41 23.79
N PHE A 226 18.95 -0.45 24.97
CA PHE A 226 18.79 0.58 26.01
C PHE A 226 19.34 1.95 25.59
N PHE A 227 20.16 2.02 24.54
CA PHE A 227 20.62 3.28 23.93
C PHE A 227 19.59 3.87 22.95
N ASN A 228 18.32 3.56 23.17
CA ASN A 228 17.18 4.28 22.59
C ASN A 228 16.62 5.26 23.65
N PRO A 229 16.09 6.44 23.27
CA PRO A 229 15.51 7.41 24.20
C PRO A 229 14.47 6.85 25.19
N TYR A 230 13.78 5.76 24.84
CA TYR A 230 12.77 5.11 25.69
C TYR A 230 13.34 3.99 26.58
N GLY A 231 14.64 3.71 26.49
CA GLY A 231 15.37 2.78 27.35
C GLY A 231 14.74 1.39 27.42
N ALA A 232 14.41 0.92 28.63
CA ALA A 232 13.90 -0.42 28.89
C ALA A 232 12.54 -0.71 28.23
N LYS A 233 11.71 0.32 27.96
CA LYS A 233 10.40 0.13 27.32
C LYS A 233 10.51 -0.54 25.94
N MET A 234 11.62 -0.30 25.25
CA MET A 234 11.91 -0.89 23.94
C MET A 234 12.02 -2.43 23.97
N LEU A 235 12.24 -3.06 25.12
CA LEU A 235 12.26 -4.53 25.18
C LEU A 235 10.85 -5.14 25.07
N LEU A 236 9.81 -4.40 25.46
CA LEU A 236 8.42 -4.87 25.41
C LEU A 236 7.70 -4.41 24.14
N GLN A 237 8.15 -3.31 23.54
CA GLN A 237 7.57 -2.72 22.34
C GLN A 237 7.27 -3.70 21.19
N PRO A 238 8.11 -4.71 20.88
CA PRO A 238 7.79 -5.67 19.83
C PRO A 238 6.50 -6.46 20.05
N PHE A 239 6.13 -6.71 21.32
CA PHE A 239 4.88 -7.39 21.66
C PHE A 239 3.68 -6.46 21.46
N ASP A 240 3.82 -5.18 21.79
CA ASP A 240 2.78 -4.18 21.58
C ASP A 240 2.49 -3.99 20.08
N ILE A 241 3.54 -3.89 19.25
CA ILE A 241 3.42 -3.81 17.79
C ILE A 241 2.74 -5.07 17.23
N PHE A 242 3.12 -6.24 17.72
CA PHE A 242 2.49 -7.48 17.29
C PHE A 242 0.99 -7.48 17.60
N ASN A 243 0.58 -7.05 18.79
CA ASN A 243 -0.83 -6.92 19.17
C ASN A 243 -1.58 -5.90 18.30
N GLN A 244 -1.00 -4.73 18.04
CA GLN A 244 -1.58 -3.70 17.17
C GLN A 244 -1.87 -4.23 15.76
N VAL A 245 -1.00 -5.08 15.21
CA VAL A 245 -1.21 -5.71 13.90
C VAL A 245 -2.44 -6.63 13.90
N PHE A 246 -2.73 -7.34 15.00
CA PHE A 246 -3.95 -8.16 15.10
C PHE A 246 -5.22 -7.31 15.29
N GLU A 247 -5.10 -6.15 15.94
CA GLU A 247 -6.22 -5.24 16.14
C GLU A 247 -6.57 -4.46 14.86
N ASN A 248 -5.57 -4.16 14.03
CA ASN A 248 -5.76 -3.39 12.81
C ASN A 248 -6.44 -4.22 11.70
N LYS A 249 -7.72 -3.91 11.45
CA LYS A 249 -8.53 -4.56 10.40
C LYS A 249 -8.65 -3.74 9.11
N TYR A 250 -8.07 -2.53 9.09
CA TYR A 250 -8.32 -1.54 8.05
C TYR A 250 -7.21 -1.48 7.00
N THR A 251 -6.01 -1.95 7.35
CA THR A 251 -4.85 -1.89 6.46
C THR A 251 -4.64 -3.21 5.70
N THR A 252 -4.79 -3.19 4.38
CA THR A 252 -4.72 -4.40 3.53
C THR A 252 -3.37 -5.12 3.58
N GLU A 253 -2.26 -4.41 3.83
CA GLU A 253 -0.93 -5.00 3.93
C GLU A 253 -0.70 -5.83 5.20
N LEU A 254 -1.58 -5.71 6.20
CA LEU A 254 -1.56 -6.48 7.45
C LEU A 254 -2.36 -7.77 7.35
N LEU A 255 -3.06 -8.00 6.23
CA LEU A 255 -3.88 -9.19 6.06
C LEU A 255 -3.03 -10.46 5.98
N PRO A 256 -3.44 -11.55 6.64
CA PRO A 256 -2.73 -12.83 6.65
C PRO A 256 -2.98 -13.65 5.38
N PHE A 257 -2.23 -14.73 5.20
CA PHE A 257 -2.33 -15.64 4.05
C PHE A 257 -3.72 -16.27 3.83
N THR A 258 -4.58 -16.28 4.85
CA THR A 258 -5.96 -16.78 4.74
C THR A 258 -6.86 -15.81 3.96
N SER A 259 -6.47 -14.55 3.83
CA SER A 259 -7.19 -13.56 3.03
C SER A 259 -6.85 -13.73 1.55
N HIS A 260 -7.86 -13.65 0.68
CA HIS A 260 -7.63 -13.63 -0.76
C HIS A 260 -6.84 -12.38 -1.22
N LEU A 261 -6.90 -11.26 -0.48
CA LEU A 261 -6.15 -10.02 -0.77
C LEU A 261 -4.64 -10.16 -0.50
N TYR A 262 -4.22 -11.19 0.22
CA TYR A 262 -2.82 -11.51 0.45
C TYR A 262 -2.14 -12.07 -0.81
N TRP A 263 -2.87 -12.84 -1.64
CA TRP A 263 -2.32 -13.61 -2.75
C TRP A 263 -2.10 -12.76 -4.02
N GLN A 264 -1.37 -11.66 -3.86
CA GLN A 264 -0.90 -10.81 -4.96
C GLN A 264 0.34 -11.45 -5.62
N LYS A 265 0.82 -10.85 -6.72
CA LYS A 265 1.94 -11.36 -7.52
C LYS A 265 3.20 -11.63 -6.67
N GLU A 266 3.46 -10.82 -5.65
CA GLU A 266 4.58 -10.94 -4.73
C GLU A 266 4.51 -12.25 -3.92
N ALA A 267 3.33 -12.60 -3.39
CA ALA A 267 3.12 -13.84 -2.66
C ALA A 267 3.33 -15.07 -3.55
N TRP A 268 2.87 -15.02 -4.80
CA TRP A 268 3.08 -16.08 -5.78
C TRP A 268 4.56 -16.24 -6.17
N LEU A 269 5.28 -15.13 -6.33
CA LEU A 269 6.73 -15.14 -6.57
C LEU A 269 7.48 -15.73 -5.38
N GLY A 270 7.14 -15.34 -4.15
CA GLY A 270 7.72 -15.91 -2.93
C GLY A 270 7.46 -17.42 -2.82
N LEU A 271 6.26 -17.89 -3.16
CA LEU A 271 5.94 -19.32 -3.20
C LEU A 271 6.75 -20.08 -4.28
N ALA A 272 6.94 -19.48 -5.45
CA ALA A 272 7.78 -20.06 -6.50
C ALA A 272 9.25 -20.17 -6.05
N LEU A 273 9.81 -19.11 -5.42
CA LEU A 273 11.15 -19.13 -4.83
C LEU A 273 11.26 -20.22 -3.76
N LEU A 274 10.27 -20.33 -2.87
CA LEU A 274 10.24 -21.36 -1.83
C LEU A 274 10.25 -22.77 -2.45
N THR A 275 9.48 -22.99 -3.52
CA THR A 275 9.45 -24.28 -4.22
C THR A 275 10.81 -24.66 -4.80
N VAL A 276 11.50 -23.69 -5.43
CA VAL A 276 12.87 -23.90 -5.94
C VAL A 276 13.84 -24.22 -4.81
N VAL A 277 13.73 -23.53 -3.67
CA VAL A 277 14.55 -23.79 -2.49
C VAL A 277 14.28 -25.19 -1.93
N LEU A 278 13.02 -25.60 -1.79
CA LEU A 278 12.66 -26.94 -1.30
C LEU A 278 13.20 -28.04 -2.22
N ALA A 279 13.11 -27.87 -3.54
CA ALA A 279 13.70 -28.79 -4.50
C ALA A 279 15.22 -28.88 -4.37
N PHE A 280 15.90 -27.73 -4.22
CA PHE A 280 17.34 -27.65 -4.02
C PHE A 280 17.79 -28.30 -2.70
N VAL A 281 17.08 -28.03 -1.61
CA VAL A 281 17.30 -28.61 -0.29
C VAL A 281 17.13 -30.13 -0.33
N SER A 282 16.08 -30.62 -1.00
CA SER A 282 15.84 -32.04 -1.20
C SER A 282 16.99 -32.71 -1.96
N PHE A 283 17.50 -32.07 -3.02
CA PHE A 283 18.67 -32.52 -3.74
C PHE A 283 19.94 -32.59 -2.87
N LEU A 284 20.18 -31.58 -2.03
CA LEU A 284 21.32 -31.57 -1.10
C LEU A 284 21.22 -32.66 -0.04
N MET A 285 20.03 -32.87 0.53
CA MET A 285 19.79 -33.92 1.52
C MET A 285 20.09 -35.32 0.97
N VAL A 286 19.74 -35.59 -0.29
CA VAL A 286 20.04 -36.87 -0.95
C VAL A 286 21.55 -37.05 -1.14
N LYS A 287 22.28 -36.00 -1.49
CA LYS A 287 23.70 -36.09 -1.83
C LYS A 287 24.62 -36.12 -0.59
N SER A 288 24.27 -35.43 0.50
CA SER A 288 25.08 -35.43 1.72
C SER A 288 24.30 -34.98 2.97
N LYS A 289 23.63 -35.93 3.65
CA LYS A 289 22.96 -35.69 4.94
C LYS A 289 23.86 -35.02 5.99
N LYS A 290 25.14 -35.40 6.04
CA LYS A 290 26.11 -34.84 7.01
C LYS A 290 26.39 -33.36 6.72
N GLN A 291 26.56 -32.97 5.46
CA GLN A 291 26.77 -31.57 5.07
C GLN A 291 25.51 -30.70 5.21
N PHE A 292 24.32 -31.28 5.17
CA PHE A 292 23.08 -30.52 5.40
C PHE A 292 22.97 -30.04 6.87
N VAL A 293 23.26 -30.93 7.81
CA VAL A 293 23.13 -30.67 9.25
C VAL A 293 24.36 -29.94 9.83
N GLU A 294 25.57 -30.22 9.35
CA GLU A 294 26.81 -29.59 9.86
C GLU A 294 26.91 -28.09 9.58
N TYR A 295 26.24 -27.57 8.55
CA TYR A 295 26.60 -26.25 8.00
C TYR A 295 25.55 -25.15 8.14
N SER A 296 24.29 -25.43 8.53
CA SER A 296 23.25 -24.38 8.45
C SER A 296 21.95 -24.58 9.25
N LEU A 297 21.92 -25.31 10.37
CA LEU A 297 20.67 -25.49 11.14
C LEU A 297 20.00 -24.16 11.48
N ALA A 298 20.78 -23.17 11.92
CA ALA A 298 20.29 -21.81 12.19
C ALA A 298 19.58 -21.19 10.97
N TYR A 299 20.17 -21.31 9.78
CA TYR A 299 19.65 -20.71 8.56
C TYR A 299 18.33 -21.39 8.13
N TRP A 300 18.24 -22.72 8.28
CA TRP A 300 16.99 -23.45 8.02
C TRP A 300 15.88 -23.11 9.02
N LEU A 301 16.22 -23.00 10.31
CA LEU A 301 15.29 -22.55 11.33
C LEU A 301 14.78 -21.13 11.04
N LEU A 302 15.65 -20.25 10.55
CA LEU A 302 15.25 -18.89 10.16
C LEU A 302 14.39 -18.85 8.90
N ILE A 303 14.61 -19.74 7.92
CA ILE A 303 13.69 -19.89 6.78
C ILE A 303 12.30 -20.29 7.29
N LEU A 304 12.21 -21.25 8.22
CA LEU A 304 10.92 -21.62 8.83
C LEU A 304 10.27 -20.44 9.59
N ALA A 305 11.07 -19.69 10.34
CA ALA A 305 10.59 -18.51 11.05
C ALA A 305 10.08 -17.41 10.08
N PHE A 306 10.77 -17.17 8.96
CA PHE A 306 10.36 -16.19 7.96
C PHE A 306 9.20 -16.67 7.09
N ILE A 307 9.01 -17.98 6.90
CA ILE A 307 7.77 -18.53 6.32
C ILE A 307 6.58 -18.20 7.22
N TYR A 308 6.70 -18.44 8.52
CA TYR A 308 5.65 -18.07 9.49
C TYR A 308 5.39 -16.56 9.48
N LEU A 309 6.46 -15.75 9.48
CA LEU A 309 6.34 -14.30 9.44
C LEU A 309 5.66 -13.82 8.15
N ALA A 310 6.02 -14.36 6.99
CA ALA A 310 5.37 -14.05 5.72
C ALA A 310 3.88 -14.41 5.74
N GLN A 311 3.51 -15.57 6.30
CA GLN A 311 2.12 -15.98 6.42
C GLN A 311 1.28 -15.05 7.32
N SER A 312 1.91 -14.42 8.32
CA SER A 312 1.20 -13.53 9.25
C SER A 312 0.68 -12.24 8.60
N ALA A 313 1.40 -11.67 7.62
CA ALA A 313 1.01 -10.44 6.96
C ALA A 313 1.69 -10.27 5.59
N PHE A 314 0.98 -9.74 4.60
CA PHE A 314 1.49 -9.48 3.25
C PHE A 314 2.80 -8.66 3.25
N ARG A 315 2.92 -7.67 4.15
CA ARG A 315 4.13 -6.85 4.28
C ARG A 315 5.41 -7.62 4.60
N ASN A 316 5.30 -8.81 5.16
CA ASN A 316 6.45 -9.59 5.62
C ASN A 316 7.07 -10.49 4.55
N ILE A 317 6.45 -10.65 3.38
CA ILE A 317 6.92 -11.53 2.30
C ILE A 317 8.36 -11.17 1.86
N VAL A 318 8.71 -9.88 1.88
CA VAL A 318 10.05 -9.40 1.54
C VAL A 318 11.16 -10.03 2.39
N PHE A 319 10.93 -10.30 3.69
CA PHE A 319 11.93 -10.97 4.53
C PHE A 319 12.17 -12.41 4.08
N LEU A 320 11.11 -13.11 3.66
CA LEU A 320 11.19 -14.44 3.09
C LEU A 320 11.96 -14.43 1.76
N ASP A 321 11.64 -13.50 0.87
CA ASP A 321 12.32 -13.38 -0.43
C ASP A 321 13.83 -13.13 -0.25
N LEU A 322 14.21 -12.25 0.69
CA LEU A 322 15.61 -11.94 0.97
C LEU A 322 16.40 -13.10 1.60
N ILE A 323 15.79 -13.95 2.43
CA ILE A 323 16.50 -15.11 3.00
C ILE A 323 16.60 -16.28 1.99
N LEU A 324 15.60 -16.44 1.11
CA LEU A 324 15.57 -17.49 0.10
C LEU A 324 16.50 -17.18 -1.08
N PHE A 325 16.62 -15.90 -1.47
CA PHE A 325 17.38 -15.50 -2.66
C PHE A 325 18.84 -16.01 -2.68
N PRO A 326 19.66 -15.88 -1.62
CA PRO A 326 21.02 -16.43 -1.59
C PRO A 326 21.07 -17.95 -1.81
N VAL A 327 20.06 -18.68 -1.34
CA VAL A 327 19.97 -20.14 -1.49
C VAL A 327 19.70 -20.50 -2.95
N VAL A 328 18.78 -19.79 -3.61
CA VAL A 328 18.50 -19.96 -5.05
C VAL A 328 19.72 -19.63 -5.89
N VAL A 329 20.45 -18.56 -5.56
CA VAL A 329 21.71 -18.17 -6.23
C VAL A 329 22.76 -19.28 -6.10
N CYS A 330 22.93 -19.85 -4.90
CA CYS A 330 23.85 -20.98 -4.67
C CYS A 330 23.44 -22.22 -5.47
N GLY A 331 22.14 -22.55 -5.50
CA GLY A 331 21.61 -23.68 -6.25
C GLY A 331 21.84 -23.54 -7.74
N LEU A 332 21.53 -22.37 -8.30
CA LEU A 332 21.80 -22.06 -9.70
C LEU A 332 23.30 -22.14 -10.01
N SER A 333 24.17 -21.59 -9.13
CA SER A 333 25.61 -21.65 -9.35
C SER A 333 26.16 -23.08 -9.37
N LEU A 334 25.57 -24.01 -8.61
CA LEU A 334 25.94 -25.44 -8.64
C LEU A 334 25.50 -26.13 -9.92
N VAL A 335 24.28 -25.83 -10.39
CA VAL A 335 23.74 -26.40 -11.64
C VAL A 335 24.56 -25.90 -12.83
N VAL A 336 24.77 -24.59 -12.91
CA VAL A 336 25.57 -23.93 -13.94
C VAL A 336 27.01 -24.44 -13.95
N GLY A 337 27.57 -24.71 -12.77
CA GLY A 337 28.93 -25.23 -12.60
C GLY A 337 29.17 -26.61 -13.20
N LYS A 338 28.12 -27.37 -13.54
CA LYS A 338 28.24 -28.66 -14.24
C LYS A 338 28.58 -28.49 -15.72
N PHE A 339 28.29 -27.34 -16.32
CA PHE A 339 28.49 -27.10 -17.73
C PHE A 339 29.78 -26.30 -17.97
N LYS A 340 30.57 -26.71 -18.97
CA LYS A 340 31.78 -25.96 -19.36
C LYS A 340 31.37 -24.66 -20.06
N ASN A 341 32.11 -23.58 -19.80
CA ASN A 341 31.93 -22.26 -20.43
C ASN A 341 30.62 -21.50 -20.11
N SER A 342 29.84 -21.88 -19.10
CA SER A 342 28.55 -21.25 -18.80
C SER A 342 28.60 -19.73 -18.63
N ALA A 343 29.68 -19.19 -18.05
CA ALA A 343 29.84 -17.74 -17.89
C ALA A 343 29.84 -16.97 -19.24
N ARG A 344 30.25 -17.59 -20.35
CA ARG A 344 30.21 -16.97 -21.68
C ARG A 344 28.79 -16.68 -22.15
N PHE A 345 27.81 -17.43 -21.66
CA PHE A 345 26.40 -17.25 -21.99
C PHE A 345 25.65 -16.44 -20.92
N LEU A 346 25.91 -16.72 -19.63
CA LEU A 346 25.18 -16.08 -18.54
C LEU A 346 25.42 -14.58 -18.43
N LEU A 347 26.65 -14.10 -18.60
CA LEU A 347 26.96 -12.68 -18.45
C LEU A 347 26.29 -11.80 -19.52
N PRO A 348 26.34 -12.13 -20.82
CA PRO A 348 25.56 -11.42 -21.83
C PRO A 348 24.06 -11.42 -21.54
N ILE A 349 23.48 -12.58 -21.19
CA ILE A 349 22.06 -12.69 -20.86
C ILE A 349 21.72 -11.79 -19.67
N SER A 350 22.53 -11.82 -18.61
CA SER A 350 22.32 -10.98 -17.42
C SER A 350 22.45 -9.50 -17.75
N ALA A 351 23.44 -9.11 -18.57
CA ALA A 351 23.62 -7.73 -19.00
C ALA A 351 22.42 -7.23 -19.81
N VAL A 352 21.91 -8.04 -20.75
CA VAL A 352 20.74 -7.72 -21.57
C VAL A 352 19.49 -7.66 -20.72
N ALA A 353 19.27 -8.62 -19.82
CA ALA A 353 18.11 -8.63 -18.93
C ALA A 353 18.09 -7.42 -17.98
N LEU A 354 19.24 -7.06 -17.41
CA LEU A 354 19.36 -5.89 -16.54
C LEU A 354 19.20 -4.58 -17.32
N LEU A 355 19.82 -4.45 -18.50
CA LEU A 355 19.63 -3.28 -19.35
C LEU A 355 18.17 -3.13 -19.79
N PHE A 356 17.52 -4.23 -20.17
CA PHE A 356 16.11 -4.22 -20.53
C PHE A 356 15.24 -3.79 -19.35
N PHE A 357 15.46 -4.37 -18.17
CA PHE A 357 14.74 -3.99 -16.95
C PHE A 357 14.96 -2.51 -16.59
N TYR A 358 16.20 -2.03 -16.67
CA TYR A 358 16.54 -0.62 -16.48
C TYR A 358 15.73 0.29 -17.40
N VAL A 359 15.69 -0.01 -18.70
CA VAL A 359 14.93 0.75 -19.69
C VAL A 359 13.43 0.74 -19.35
N LEU A 360 12.87 -0.41 -18.96
CA LEU A 360 11.46 -0.48 -18.56
C LEU A 360 11.14 0.41 -17.35
N VAL A 361 12.05 0.49 -16.36
CA VAL A 361 11.88 1.33 -15.17
C VAL A 361 11.94 2.81 -15.54
N ILE A 362 13.01 3.26 -16.21
CA ILE A 362 13.20 4.70 -16.49
C ILE A 362 12.19 5.28 -17.48
N THR A 363 11.56 4.43 -18.31
CA THR A 363 10.49 4.81 -19.25
C THR A 363 9.09 4.68 -18.65
N ASN A 364 8.96 4.30 -17.38
CA ASN A 364 7.70 4.00 -16.70
C ASN A 364 6.89 2.84 -17.32
N VAL A 365 7.41 2.11 -18.31
CA VAL A 365 6.71 0.94 -18.89
C VAL A 365 6.54 -0.13 -17.82
N TYR A 366 7.57 -0.38 -17.00
CA TYR A 366 7.48 -1.33 -15.87
C TYR A 366 6.30 -1.01 -14.95
N TYR A 367 6.25 0.21 -14.41
CA TYR A 367 5.21 0.63 -13.48
C TYR A 367 3.81 0.55 -14.09
N LYS A 368 3.65 0.94 -15.36
CA LYS A 368 2.37 0.81 -16.08
C LYS A 368 1.95 -0.64 -16.27
N THR A 369 2.88 -1.51 -16.68
CA THR A 369 2.61 -2.94 -16.93
C THR A 369 2.21 -3.68 -15.66
N VAL A 370 2.80 -3.32 -14.52
CA VAL A 370 2.52 -3.98 -13.25
C VAL A 370 1.46 -3.25 -12.41
N GLU A 371 0.79 -2.26 -13.00
CA GLU A 371 -0.24 -1.41 -12.39
C GLU A 371 0.20 -0.77 -11.07
N SER A 372 1.47 -0.39 -11.00
CA SER A 372 2.04 0.28 -9.83
C SER A 372 1.53 1.72 -9.73
N ARG A 373 1.36 2.18 -8.49
CA ARG A 373 1.10 3.59 -8.17
C ARG A 373 2.36 4.46 -8.27
N ASP A 374 3.52 3.83 -8.33
CA ASP A 374 4.80 4.52 -8.42
C ASP A 374 5.12 4.95 -9.85
N SER A 375 6.02 5.91 -9.98
CA SER A 375 6.63 6.30 -11.24
C SER A 375 8.09 6.66 -11.03
N PHE A 376 8.90 6.47 -12.08
CA PHE A 376 10.27 6.92 -12.12
C PHE A 376 10.34 8.46 -12.12
N GLY A 377 11.29 8.98 -11.36
CA GLY A 377 11.68 10.38 -11.31
C GLY A 377 11.41 11.01 -9.95
N LEU A 378 12.43 11.69 -9.41
CA LEU A 378 12.32 12.48 -8.19
C LEU A 378 11.49 13.74 -8.46
N GLN A 379 10.26 13.75 -7.95
CA GLN A 379 9.35 14.89 -7.96
C GLN A 379 8.29 14.67 -6.87
N VAL A 380 7.71 15.74 -6.33
CA VAL A 380 6.51 15.61 -5.49
C VAL A 380 5.30 15.34 -6.39
N ARG A 381 4.60 14.23 -6.17
CA ARG A 381 3.46 13.80 -7.01
C ARG A 381 2.23 14.64 -6.69
N PRO A 382 1.75 15.51 -7.59
CA PRO A 382 0.60 16.37 -7.31
C PRO A 382 -0.72 15.60 -7.29
N ASP A 383 -0.76 14.39 -7.87
CA ASP A 383 -1.96 13.55 -7.91
C ASP A 383 -2.21 12.74 -6.62
N TYR A 384 -1.33 12.86 -5.63
CA TYR A 384 -1.47 12.25 -4.31
C TYR A 384 -1.33 13.24 -3.15
N ASN A 385 -0.87 14.47 -3.41
CA ASN A 385 -0.56 15.45 -2.38
C ASN A 385 -1.45 16.69 -2.52
N PRO A 386 -2.05 17.21 -1.44
CA PRO A 386 -2.95 18.38 -1.48
C PRO A 386 -2.18 19.71 -1.60
N ILE A 387 -1.32 19.83 -2.62
CA ILE A 387 -0.43 20.98 -2.87
C ILE A 387 -1.26 22.26 -3.03
N GLY A 388 -2.32 22.17 -3.84
CA GLY A 388 -3.18 23.30 -4.15
C GLY A 388 -4.02 23.76 -2.96
N ALA A 389 -4.60 22.82 -2.21
CA ALA A 389 -5.30 23.14 -0.97
C ALA A 389 -4.37 23.77 0.08
N ALA A 390 -3.14 23.28 0.22
CA ALA A 390 -2.15 23.88 1.11
C ALA A 390 -1.81 25.33 0.71
N ALA A 391 -1.58 25.57 -0.59
CA ALA A 391 -1.32 26.90 -1.13
C ALA A 391 -2.51 27.85 -0.88
N PHE A 392 -3.74 27.37 -1.09
CA PHE A 392 -4.96 28.13 -0.83
C PHE A 392 -5.08 28.53 0.65
N ILE A 393 -4.88 27.59 1.58
CA ILE A 393 -4.94 27.85 3.03
C ILE A 393 -3.91 28.92 3.43
N GLN A 394 -2.69 28.85 2.88
CA GLN A 394 -1.64 29.83 3.13
C GLN A 394 -1.97 31.21 2.54
N GLN A 395 -2.47 31.26 1.30
CA GLN A 395 -2.83 32.50 0.61
C GLN A 395 -3.99 33.24 1.29
N GLN A 396 -4.99 32.49 1.78
CA GLN A 396 -6.14 33.05 2.49
C GLN A 396 -5.88 33.27 3.98
N ASN A 397 -4.68 32.90 4.47
CA ASN A 397 -4.29 32.97 5.88
C ASN A 397 -5.37 32.36 6.80
N LEU A 398 -5.89 31.18 6.45
CA LEU A 398 -6.87 30.50 7.30
C LEU A 398 -6.17 30.02 8.58
N GLN A 399 -6.80 30.31 9.71
CA GLN A 399 -6.27 30.03 11.05
C GLN A 399 -7.34 29.31 11.90
N GLY A 400 -6.90 28.70 13.00
CA GLY A 400 -7.75 27.99 13.93
C GLY A 400 -7.86 26.49 13.63
N LYS A 401 -8.89 25.84 14.17
CA LYS A 401 -8.99 24.36 14.13
C LYS A 401 -9.54 23.90 12.79
N CYS A 402 -8.80 23.01 12.14
CA CYS A 402 -9.19 22.38 10.89
C CYS A 402 -9.76 20.99 11.12
N PHE A 403 -10.94 20.67 10.59
CA PHE A 403 -11.34 19.27 10.41
C PHE A 403 -10.66 18.73 9.15
N SER A 404 -9.61 17.94 9.30
CA SER A 404 -8.87 17.34 8.17
C SER A 404 -8.93 15.83 8.23
N ASP A 405 -9.00 15.18 7.05
CA ASP A 405 -8.88 13.72 6.96
C ASP A 405 -7.43 13.24 7.05
N TYR A 406 -7.21 11.97 7.35
CA TYR A 406 -5.86 11.44 7.55
C TYR A 406 -5.00 11.39 6.27
N LEU A 407 -5.58 11.39 5.06
CA LEU A 407 -4.83 11.37 3.80
C LEU A 407 -4.30 12.76 3.42
N THR A 408 -5.04 13.82 3.72
CA THR A 408 -4.59 15.20 3.46
C THR A 408 -3.73 15.77 4.59
N SER A 409 -4.00 15.37 5.83
CA SER A 409 -3.41 15.99 7.03
C SER A 409 -1.89 15.96 7.08
N SER A 410 -1.25 14.84 6.70
CA SER A 410 0.21 14.70 6.81
C SER A 410 0.95 15.73 5.96
N TYR A 411 0.49 15.98 4.73
CA TYR A 411 1.09 17.00 3.85
C TYR A 411 0.85 18.41 4.39
N LEU A 412 -0.36 18.71 4.87
CA LEU A 412 -0.70 20.01 5.46
C LEU A 412 0.13 20.29 6.71
N LEU A 413 0.31 19.29 7.57
CA LEU A 413 1.14 19.34 8.77
C LEU A 413 2.60 19.67 8.46
N TRP A 414 3.16 19.07 7.41
CA TRP A 414 4.51 19.39 6.96
C TRP A 414 4.60 20.79 6.33
N LYS A 415 3.65 21.13 5.44
CA LYS A 415 3.75 22.32 4.58
C LYS A 415 3.33 23.62 5.25
N ILE A 416 2.37 23.58 6.16
CA ILE A 416 1.73 24.75 6.76
C ILE A 416 2.25 24.95 8.19
N LYS A 417 2.97 26.05 8.40
CA LYS A 417 3.48 26.39 9.73
C LYS A 417 2.33 26.61 10.72
N GLY A 418 2.37 25.90 11.84
CA GLY A 418 1.37 26.01 12.91
C GLY A 418 0.08 25.22 12.67
N PHE A 419 0.00 24.44 11.59
CA PHE A 419 -1.13 23.53 11.37
C PHE A 419 -1.09 22.39 12.40
N GLU A 420 -2.18 22.22 13.16
CA GLU A 420 -2.40 21.08 14.05
C GLU A 420 -3.45 20.15 13.41
N THR A 421 -3.21 18.84 13.45
CA THR A 421 -4.09 17.84 12.81
C THR A 421 -5.33 17.53 13.66
N PHE A 422 -6.46 17.25 12.99
CA PHE A 422 -7.60 16.60 13.64
C PHE A 422 -7.34 15.09 13.81
N ILE A 423 -6.86 14.46 12.74
CA ILE A 423 -6.42 13.07 12.65
C ILE A 423 -5.29 13.01 11.61
N ASP A 424 -4.34 12.08 11.75
CA ASP A 424 -3.31 11.82 10.76
C ASP A 424 -2.90 10.33 10.74
N LEU A 425 -1.89 9.98 9.93
CA LEU A 425 -1.46 8.61 9.69
C LEU A 425 -0.54 8.01 10.77
N ARG A 426 -0.47 8.61 11.97
CA ARG A 426 0.15 7.97 13.14
C ARG A 426 -0.85 7.02 13.81
N ASP A 427 -1.34 6.07 13.02
CA ASP A 427 -2.38 5.11 13.41
C ASP A 427 -1.87 4.16 14.50
N LEU A 428 -2.65 3.99 15.57
CA LEU A 428 -2.34 3.18 16.76
C LEU A 428 -1.08 3.59 17.56
N ASP A 429 -0.22 4.45 16.99
CA ASP A 429 0.90 5.12 17.67
C ASP A 429 0.40 6.30 18.53
N VAL A 430 -0.56 7.08 18.02
CA VAL A 430 -1.13 8.26 18.68
C VAL A 430 -2.66 8.19 18.71
N PHE A 431 -3.28 7.77 17.60
CA PHE A 431 -4.74 7.72 17.48
C PHE A 431 -5.27 6.32 17.79
N PRO A 432 -6.11 6.14 18.83
CA PRO A 432 -6.69 4.84 19.14
C PRO A 432 -7.74 4.44 18.08
N ALA A 433 -8.00 3.14 17.94
CA ALA A 433 -8.98 2.61 16.99
C ALA A 433 -10.38 3.27 17.14
N SER A 434 -10.82 3.54 18.37
CA SER A 434 -12.09 4.22 18.66
C SER A 434 -12.17 5.64 18.10
N PHE A 435 -11.02 6.32 17.92
CA PHE A 435 -10.98 7.63 17.30
C PHE A 435 -11.13 7.56 15.77
N PHE A 436 -10.60 6.50 15.14
CA PHE A 436 -10.87 6.22 13.73
C PHE A 436 -12.36 5.89 13.50
N ASP A 437 -12.99 5.16 14.42
CA ASP A 437 -14.43 4.91 14.37
C ASP A 437 -15.22 6.23 14.48
N THR A 438 -14.83 7.11 15.42
CA THR A 438 -15.42 8.47 15.56
C THR A 438 -15.27 9.30 14.29
N PHE A 439 -14.09 9.30 13.67
CA PHE A 439 -13.86 9.99 12.39
C PHE A 439 -14.72 9.39 11.27
N THR A 440 -14.76 8.06 11.19
CA THR A 440 -15.55 7.33 10.18
C THR A 440 -17.03 7.64 10.30
N GLU A 441 -17.58 7.68 11.52
CA GLU A 441 -18.96 8.11 11.76
C GLU A 441 -19.19 9.55 11.31
N ALA A 442 -18.28 10.47 11.63
CA ALA A 442 -18.42 11.89 11.27
C ALA A 442 -18.41 12.15 9.76
N VAL A 443 -17.63 11.38 8.98
CA VAL A 443 -17.62 11.53 7.51
C VAL A 443 -18.79 10.84 6.81
N LEU A 444 -19.47 9.91 7.49
CA LEU A 444 -20.64 9.20 6.97
C LEU A 444 -21.96 9.85 7.37
N VAL A 445 -22.04 10.39 8.59
CA VAL A 445 -23.27 10.90 9.23
C VAL A 445 -23.11 12.38 9.58
N PRO A 446 -23.82 13.30 8.91
CA PRO A 446 -23.70 14.74 9.14
C PRO A 446 -23.92 15.20 10.58
N GLU A 447 -24.84 14.59 11.31
CA GLU A 447 -25.12 14.92 12.72
C GLU A 447 -23.88 14.67 13.60
N LYS A 448 -23.11 13.63 13.29
CA LYS A 448 -21.85 13.32 14.00
C LYS A 448 -20.77 14.34 13.71
N PHE A 449 -20.67 14.82 12.47
CA PHE A 449 -19.80 15.96 12.17
C PHE A 449 -20.22 17.21 12.95
N GLN A 450 -21.52 17.53 13.04
CA GLN A 450 -22.00 18.68 13.81
C GLN A 450 -21.68 18.57 15.31
N GLU A 451 -21.79 17.37 15.90
CA GLU A 451 -21.38 17.13 17.29
C GLU A 451 -19.89 17.48 17.49
N LEU A 452 -19.04 17.08 16.55
CA LEU A 452 -17.61 17.42 16.58
C LEU A 452 -17.37 18.91 16.36
N ASP A 453 -18.07 19.58 15.44
CA ASP A 453 -17.94 21.02 15.25
C ASP A 453 -18.40 21.79 16.48
N LYS A 454 -19.45 21.36 17.19
CA LYS A 454 -19.84 21.96 18.48
C LYS A 454 -18.75 21.79 19.53
N LYS A 455 -18.09 20.63 19.57
CA LYS A 455 -17.03 20.33 20.55
C LYS A 455 -15.74 21.10 20.26
N TYR A 456 -15.30 21.11 19.01
CA TYR A 456 -13.99 21.62 18.63
C TYR A 456 -14.04 23.03 18.05
N ASN A 457 -15.20 23.47 17.54
CA ASN A 457 -15.42 24.72 16.82
C ASN A 457 -14.45 24.89 15.64
N PHE A 458 -14.67 24.10 14.59
CA PHE A 458 -13.79 24.13 13.41
C PHE A 458 -13.95 25.45 12.67
N ASN A 459 -12.84 26.02 12.21
CA ASN A 459 -12.82 27.22 11.38
C ASN A 459 -12.93 26.88 9.89
N TYR A 460 -12.43 25.71 9.51
CA TYR A 460 -12.46 25.18 8.15
C TYR A 460 -12.31 23.66 8.16
N ALA A 461 -12.63 23.01 7.04
CA ALA A 461 -12.44 21.60 6.83
C ALA A 461 -11.68 21.35 5.52
N VAL A 462 -10.78 20.36 5.51
CA VAL A 462 -10.03 19.93 4.33
C VAL A 462 -10.25 18.45 4.13
N LEU A 463 -10.80 18.08 2.99
CA LEU A 463 -11.22 16.71 2.72
C LEU A 463 -10.63 16.20 1.40
N PHE A 464 -10.10 14.98 1.42
CA PHE A 464 -9.69 14.24 0.24
C PHE A 464 -10.89 13.98 -0.67
N ARG A 465 -10.90 14.65 -1.82
CA ARG A 465 -12.05 14.72 -2.75
C ARG A 465 -12.57 13.36 -3.22
N PRO A 466 -11.73 12.36 -3.54
CA PRO A 466 -12.23 11.06 -3.99
C PRO A 466 -12.97 10.24 -2.92
N GLN A 467 -12.95 10.66 -1.64
CA GLN A 467 -13.61 9.96 -0.53
C GLN A 467 -14.65 10.85 0.16
N TYR A 468 -15.33 10.35 1.19
CA TYR A 468 -16.19 11.15 2.08
C TYR A 468 -17.37 11.89 1.40
N GLY A 469 -17.98 11.27 0.38
CA GLY A 469 -19.03 11.89 -0.44
C GLY A 469 -20.20 12.49 0.37
N ASN A 470 -20.70 11.78 1.39
CA ASN A 470 -21.81 12.27 2.24
C ASN A 470 -21.46 13.61 2.90
N LEU A 471 -20.26 13.71 3.49
CA LEU A 471 -19.81 14.93 4.12
C LEU A 471 -19.55 16.05 3.11
N HIS A 472 -19.00 15.72 1.92
CA HIS A 472 -18.84 16.70 0.84
C HIS A 472 -20.17 17.33 0.41
N ILE A 473 -21.20 16.50 0.19
CA ILE A 473 -22.57 16.94 -0.16
C ILE A 473 -23.11 17.85 0.94
N TRP A 474 -23.01 17.40 2.18
CA TRP A 474 -23.57 18.12 3.31
C TRP A 474 -22.90 19.49 3.53
N LEU A 475 -21.57 19.57 3.48
CA LEU A 475 -20.85 20.84 3.62
C LEU A 475 -21.07 21.78 2.42
N ALA A 476 -21.18 21.24 1.20
CA ALA A 476 -21.42 22.04 0.00
C ALA A 476 -22.79 22.73 -0.01
N ASN A 477 -23.78 22.17 0.69
CA ASN A 477 -25.13 22.72 0.83
C ASN A 477 -25.25 23.89 1.82
N GLY A 478 -24.13 24.42 2.34
CA GLY A 478 -24.13 25.65 3.14
C GLY A 478 -24.48 25.44 4.61
N ASN A 479 -24.30 24.22 5.15
CA ASN A 479 -24.59 23.89 6.55
C ASN A 479 -23.51 24.45 7.52
N GLY A 480 -23.36 25.77 7.57
CA GLY A 480 -22.36 26.48 8.38
C GLY A 480 -20.96 26.56 7.76
N PHE A 481 -20.76 25.91 6.61
CA PHE A 481 -19.51 25.92 5.86
C PHE A 481 -19.75 26.25 4.40
N ARG A 482 -18.70 26.76 3.75
CA ARG A 482 -18.70 27.09 2.33
C ARG A 482 -17.50 26.53 1.62
N LEU A 483 -17.75 25.82 0.53
CA LEU A 483 -16.69 25.41 -0.38
C LEU A 483 -16.04 26.67 -0.99
N LYS A 484 -14.75 26.85 -0.74
CA LYS A 484 -13.97 28.00 -1.26
C LYS A 484 -12.84 27.57 -2.20
N TYR A 485 -12.48 26.30 -2.18
CA TYR A 485 -11.46 25.74 -3.06
C TYR A 485 -11.73 24.26 -3.30
N VAL A 486 -11.52 23.80 -4.53
CA VAL A 486 -11.41 22.37 -4.84
C VAL A 486 -10.47 22.18 -6.02
N ASP A 487 -9.66 21.14 -5.98
CA ASP A 487 -8.89 20.65 -7.14
C ASP A 487 -9.12 19.15 -7.34
N ALA A 488 -8.27 18.50 -8.11
CA ALA A 488 -8.37 17.05 -8.34
C ALA A 488 -8.20 16.19 -7.07
N ILE A 489 -7.66 16.73 -5.98
CA ILE A 489 -7.19 16.00 -4.80
C ILE A 489 -7.97 16.36 -3.55
N ALA A 490 -8.19 17.64 -3.27
CA ALA A 490 -8.78 18.08 -2.01
C ALA A 490 -9.77 19.22 -2.20
N ALA A 491 -10.74 19.29 -1.29
CA ALA A 491 -11.68 20.40 -1.16
C ALA A 491 -11.47 21.11 0.18
N VAL A 492 -11.52 22.44 0.17
CA VAL A 492 -11.44 23.29 1.37
C VAL A 492 -12.77 24.00 1.58
N TYR A 493 -13.35 23.74 2.74
CA TYR A 493 -14.60 24.34 3.21
C TYR A 493 -14.29 25.30 4.34
N VAL A 494 -14.75 26.54 4.27
CA VAL A 494 -14.50 27.58 5.30
C VAL A 494 -15.79 27.88 6.04
N LYS A 495 -15.74 28.00 7.36
CA LYS A 495 -16.90 28.34 8.19
C LYS A 495 -17.47 29.69 7.76
N SER A 496 -18.76 29.72 7.43
CA SER A 496 -19.43 30.90 6.88
C SER A 496 -20.93 30.77 7.03
N GLU A 497 -21.59 31.85 7.41
CA GLU A 497 -23.06 31.95 7.46
C GLU A 497 -23.67 32.39 6.11
N ASP A 498 -22.82 32.66 5.11
CA ASP A 498 -23.26 33.02 3.77
C ASP A 498 -24.17 31.93 3.18
N THR A 499 -25.37 32.29 2.71
CA THR A 499 -26.36 31.41 2.08
C THR A 499 -26.42 31.54 0.54
N SER A 500 -25.50 32.27 -0.09
CA SER A 500 -25.43 32.46 -1.55
C SER A 500 -25.30 31.16 -2.37
N SER A 501 -25.56 31.21 -3.68
CA SER A 501 -25.36 30.06 -4.56
C SER A 501 -23.88 29.69 -4.67
N LEU A 502 -23.59 28.39 -4.80
CA LEU A 502 -22.22 27.91 -4.97
C LEU A 502 -21.63 28.45 -6.28
N GLN A 503 -20.48 29.10 -6.19
CA GLN A 503 -19.70 29.53 -7.34
C GLN A 503 -18.73 28.44 -7.80
N ASP A 504 -18.31 28.53 -9.06
CA ASP A 504 -17.26 27.65 -9.58
C ASP A 504 -15.90 28.01 -8.99
N VAL A 505 -15.42 27.18 -8.08
CA VAL A 505 -14.14 27.35 -7.37
C VAL A 505 -13.14 26.24 -7.71
N PHE A 506 -13.40 25.46 -8.76
CA PHE A 506 -12.52 24.35 -9.15
C PHE A 506 -11.27 24.88 -9.84
N GLN A 507 -10.11 24.53 -9.29
CA GLN A 507 -8.80 24.92 -9.79
C GLN A 507 -8.10 23.75 -10.49
N PRO A 508 -7.26 24.02 -11.50
CA PRO A 508 -6.33 23.03 -12.02
C PRO A 508 -5.43 22.48 -10.91
N MET A 509 -4.96 21.25 -11.09
CA MET A 509 -3.99 20.64 -10.19
C MET A 509 -2.75 21.52 -10.05
N SER A 510 -2.30 21.72 -8.81
CA SER A 510 -1.12 22.51 -8.50
C SER A 510 0.12 21.64 -8.39
N PHE A 511 1.25 22.13 -8.91
CA PHE A 511 2.53 21.41 -8.94
C PHE A 511 3.52 22.05 -7.97
N ALA A 512 4.26 21.23 -7.23
CA ALA A 512 5.41 21.72 -6.47
C ALA A 512 6.62 21.85 -7.40
N SER A 513 7.48 22.82 -7.13
CA SER A 513 8.75 22.98 -7.86
C SER A 513 9.70 21.82 -7.55
N THR A 514 10.19 21.13 -8.56
CA THR A 514 11.26 20.13 -8.42
C THR A 514 12.60 20.82 -8.20
N SER A 515 13.37 20.36 -7.21
CA SER A 515 14.70 20.89 -6.92
C SER A 515 15.69 20.70 -8.07
N LYS A 516 16.68 21.59 -8.17
CA LYS A 516 17.76 21.47 -9.17
C LYS A 516 18.54 20.16 -9.04
N LEU A 517 18.73 19.68 -7.81
CA LEU A 517 19.40 18.41 -7.55
C LEU A 517 18.59 17.24 -8.11
N ALA A 518 17.29 17.18 -7.79
CA ALA A 518 16.40 16.14 -8.30
C ALA A 518 16.36 16.13 -9.83
N LEU A 519 16.23 17.30 -10.46
CA LEU A 519 16.31 17.42 -11.93
C LEU A 519 17.63 16.91 -12.48
N GLY A 520 18.76 17.29 -11.89
CA GLY A 520 20.08 16.83 -12.32
C GLY A 520 20.25 15.31 -12.21
N ILE A 521 19.78 14.70 -11.11
CA ILE A 521 19.82 13.25 -10.90
C ILE A 521 18.90 12.54 -11.90
N ASN A 522 17.68 13.05 -12.11
CA ASN A 522 16.74 12.46 -13.07
C ASN A 522 17.33 12.47 -14.49
N HIS A 523 17.94 13.56 -14.94
CA HIS A 523 18.59 13.64 -16.25
C HIS A 523 19.86 12.78 -16.35
N PHE A 524 20.60 12.64 -15.25
CA PHE A 524 21.78 11.77 -15.22
C PHE A 524 21.40 10.30 -15.41
N VAL A 525 20.31 9.85 -14.78
CA VAL A 525 19.81 8.47 -14.91
C VAL A 525 19.04 8.29 -16.23
N ASN A 526 18.22 9.26 -16.63
CA ASN A 526 17.50 9.24 -17.89
C ASN A 526 17.68 10.59 -18.63
N PRO A 527 18.57 10.66 -19.62
CA PRO A 527 18.79 11.89 -20.40
C PRO A 527 17.56 12.45 -21.12
N PHE A 528 16.52 11.63 -21.30
CA PHE A 528 15.25 12.00 -21.91
C PHE A 528 14.14 12.22 -20.87
N TYR A 529 14.51 12.39 -19.60
CA TYR A 529 13.55 12.65 -18.55
C TYR A 529 12.89 14.01 -18.72
N HIS A 530 11.57 14.04 -18.59
CA HIS A 530 10.79 15.25 -18.44
C HIS A 530 9.97 15.14 -17.15
N VAL A 531 9.84 16.26 -16.43
CA VAL A 531 8.94 16.35 -15.27
C VAL A 531 7.55 15.95 -15.74
N GLN A 532 6.90 15.04 -15.02
CA GLN A 532 5.58 14.60 -15.43
C GLN A 532 4.58 15.68 -15.06
N GLU A 533 3.89 16.20 -16.07
CA GLU A 533 2.80 17.16 -15.90
C GLU A 533 1.44 16.52 -16.18
N ASP A 534 1.43 15.42 -16.93
CA ASP A 534 0.23 14.65 -17.27
C ASP A 534 0.07 13.46 -16.31
N PHE A 535 -0.88 13.59 -15.39
CA PHE A 535 -1.24 12.57 -14.40
C PHE A 535 -2.58 11.93 -14.75
N SER A 536 -2.83 10.71 -14.25
CA SER A 536 -4.02 9.91 -14.59
C SER A 536 -5.36 10.59 -14.28
N VAL A 537 -5.35 11.58 -13.38
CA VAL A 537 -6.52 12.35 -13.01
C VAL A 537 -6.66 13.58 -13.91
N GLU A 538 -7.46 13.41 -14.97
CA GLU A 538 -7.83 14.52 -15.86
C GLU A 538 -8.69 15.54 -15.08
N SER A 539 -8.28 16.82 -15.11
CA SER A 539 -8.85 17.85 -14.23
C SER A 539 -10.33 18.13 -14.51
N ASN A 540 -10.78 18.08 -15.78
CA ASN A 540 -12.19 18.31 -16.09
C ASN A 540 -13.07 17.15 -15.61
N LEU A 541 -12.60 15.90 -15.68
CA LEU A 541 -13.29 14.74 -15.14
C LEU A 541 -13.41 14.86 -13.63
N ALA A 542 -12.31 15.20 -12.95
CA ALA A 542 -12.33 15.39 -11.49
C ALA A 542 -13.35 16.47 -11.07
N ALA A 543 -13.39 17.60 -11.81
CA ALA A 543 -14.36 18.67 -11.59
C ALA A 543 -15.79 18.22 -11.87
N ALA A 544 -16.04 17.60 -13.02
CA ALA A 544 -17.36 17.17 -13.42
C ALA A 544 -17.93 16.14 -12.45
N SER A 545 -17.15 15.13 -12.06
CA SER A 545 -17.55 14.13 -11.08
C SER A 545 -17.78 14.70 -9.69
N TYR A 546 -16.95 15.65 -9.26
CA TYR A 546 -17.12 16.27 -7.95
C TYR A 546 -18.37 17.14 -7.87
N TYR A 547 -18.57 18.05 -8.83
CA TYR A 547 -19.77 18.89 -8.85
C TYR A 547 -21.04 18.06 -9.02
N LEU A 548 -20.98 16.96 -9.75
CA LEU A 548 -22.09 16.02 -9.83
C LEU A 548 -22.39 15.39 -8.47
N ASN A 549 -21.35 14.93 -7.76
CA ASN A 549 -21.47 14.34 -6.43
C ASN A 549 -22.15 15.30 -5.45
N ILE A 550 -21.74 16.57 -5.42
CA ILE A 550 -22.31 17.60 -4.52
C ILE A 550 -23.60 18.25 -5.05
N ALA A 551 -24.30 17.59 -5.97
CA ALA A 551 -25.58 18.02 -6.54
C ALA A 551 -25.55 19.41 -7.22
N GLN A 552 -24.48 19.71 -7.96
CA GLN A 552 -24.29 20.93 -8.75
C GLN A 552 -24.25 20.63 -10.25
N PRO A 553 -25.36 20.16 -10.86
CA PRO A 553 -25.38 19.61 -12.21
C PRO A 553 -25.00 20.62 -13.31
N ALA A 554 -25.24 21.93 -13.09
CA ALA A 554 -24.87 22.97 -14.04
C ALA A 554 -23.33 23.12 -14.17
N LEU A 555 -22.62 23.11 -13.03
CA LEU A 555 -21.16 23.12 -12.99
C LEU A 555 -20.60 21.80 -13.50
N ALA A 556 -21.19 20.67 -13.11
CA ALA A 556 -20.81 19.36 -13.62
C ALA A 556 -20.88 19.29 -15.16
N LEU A 557 -21.98 19.79 -15.74
CA LEU A 557 -22.20 19.81 -17.18
C LEU A 557 -21.19 20.71 -17.91
N LYS A 558 -20.84 21.87 -17.33
CA LYS A 558 -19.80 22.76 -17.87
C LYS A 558 -18.47 22.05 -18.05
N TYR A 559 -18.03 21.25 -17.08
CA TYR A 559 -16.77 20.52 -17.16
C TYR A 559 -16.87 19.26 -18.03
N ALA A 560 -18.00 18.56 -17.99
CA ALA A 560 -18.26 17.42 -18.87
C ALA A 560 -18.24 17.82 -20.36
N ASP A 561 -18.76 19.00 -20.71
CA ASP A 561 -18.73 19.57 -22.08
C ASP A 561 -17.35 19.96 -22.56
N LYS A 562 -16.50 20.48 -21.68
CA LYS A 562 -15.08 20.67 -22.00
C LYS A 562 -14.41 19.33 -22.29
N LEU A 563 -14.67 18.33 -21.44
CA LEU A 563 -14.07 17.01 -21.55
C LEU A 563 -14.54 16.26 -22.81
N SER A 564 -15.82 16.40 -23.20
CA SER A 564 -16.37 15.77 -24.41
C SER A 564 -15.77 16.30 -25.71
N ARG A 565 -15.01 17.40 -25.67
CA ARG A 565 -14.28 17.98 -26.82
C ARG A 565 -12.78 17.68 -26.79
N SER A 566 -12.32 16.90 -25.82
CA SER A 566 -10.91 16.51 -25.67
C SER A 566 -10.61 15.17 -26.35
N ASN A 567 -9.34 14.75 -26.31
CA ASN A 567 -8.93 13.41 -26.74
C ASN A 567 -9.56 12.27 -25.91
N GLU A 568 -10.14 12.58 -24.74
CA GLU A 568 -10.84 11.62 -23.88
C GLU A 568 -12.36 11.87 -23.86
N ALA A 569 -12.93 12.27 -25.00
CA ALA A 569 -14.33 12.66 -25.14
C ALA A 569 -15.34 11.66 -24.55
N TRP A 570 -15.05 10.35 -24.59
CA TRP A 570 -15.91 9.31 -24.00
C TRP A 570 -16.13 9.51 -22.49
N LYS A 571 -15.12 10.01 -21.75
CA LYS A 571 -15.26 10.30 -20.32
C LYS A 571 -16.29 11.40 -20.08
N GLY A 572 -16.20 12.49 -20.86
CA GLY A 572 -17.13 13.61 -20.79
C GLY A 572 -18.56 13.21 -21.15
N LEU A 573 -18.73 12.46 -22.24
CA LEU A 573 -20.03 11.93 -22.67
C LEU A 573 -20.64 11.00 -21.59
N SER A 574 -19.84 10.16 -20.95
CA SER A 574 -20.32 9.32 -19.85
C SER A 574 -20.82 10.14 -18.66
N VAL A 575 -20.11 11.22 -18.27
CA VAL A 575 -20.55 12.09 -17.17
C VAL A 575 -21.81 12.86 -17.56
N MET A 576 -21.94 13.32 -18.81
CA MET A 576 -23.19 13.90 -19.31
C MET A 576 -24.35 12.91 -19.21
N GLY A 577 -24.13 11.65 -19.60
CA GLY A 577 -25.12 10.58 -19.45
C GLY A 577 -25.61 10.47 -18.01
N GLU A 578 -24.69 10.46 -17.05
CA GLU A 578 -25.02 10.42 -15.63
C GLU A 578 -25.78 11.67 -15.16
N ILE A 579 -25.38 12.88 -15.57
CA ILE A 579 -26.08 14.13 -15.23
C ILE A 579 -27.55 14.08 -15.69
N TYR A 580 -27.78 13.67 -16.93
CA TYR A 580 -29.15 13.56 -17.47
C TYR A 580 -29.94 12.42 -16.82
N TYR A 581 -29.27 11.32 -16.47
CA TYR A 581 -29.90 10.26 -15.71
C TYR A 581 -30.36 10.75 -14.32
N GLN A 582 -29.53 11.51 -13.61
CA GLN A 582 -29.92 12.08 -12.31
C GLN A 582 -31.06 13.09 -12.42
N LYS A 583 -31.04 13.96 -13.44
CA LYS A 583 -32.15 14.91 -13.72
C LYS A 583 -33.49 14.23 -13.99
N SER A 584 -33.49 12.97 -14.44
CA SER A 584 -34.72 12.23 -14.68
C SER A 584 -35.53 11.96 -13.40
N PHE A 585 -34.88 12.00 -12.22
CA PHE A 585 -35.55 11.83 -10.92
C PHE A 585 -36.19 13.11 -10.39
N ASP A 586 -35.70 14.28 -10.82
CA ASP A 586 -36.10 15.58 -10.28
C ASP A 586 -37.24 16.25 -11.08
N THR A 587 -37.79 15.57 -12.09
CA THR A 587 -38.75 16.17 -13.05
C THR A 587 -40.01 15.34 -13.26
N GLY A 588 -41.06 15.99 -13.81
CA GLY A 588 -42.32 15.32 -14.11
C GLY A 588 -42.17 14.17 -15.12
N LYS A 589 -43.16 13.26 -15.14
CA LYS A 589 -43.11 11.97 -15.85
C LYS A 589 -42.68 12.08 -17.33
N ASP A 590 -43.21 13.05 -18.07
CA ASP A 590 -42.90 13.24 -19.50
C ASP A 590 -41.47 13.79 -19.72
N SER A 591 -40.99 14.65 -18.82
CA SER A 591 -39.60 15.15 -18.85
C SER A 591 -38.59 14.08 -18.42
N SER A 592 -38.97 13.21 -17.49
CA SER A 592 -38.16 12.09 -17.04
C SER A 592 -37.79 11.15 -18.19
N GLU A 593 -38.76 10.80 -19.04
CA GLU A 593 -38.51 9.93 -20.20
C GLU A 593 -37.54 10.57 -21.20
N ILE A 594 -37.69 11.87 -21.49
CA ILE A 594 -36.79 12.62 -22.36
C ILE A 594 -35.35 12.60 -21.81
N PHE A 595 -35.19 12.79 -20.50
CA PHE A 595 -33.88 12.77 -19.87
C PHE A 595 -33.25 11.38 -19.84
N ILE A 596 -34.05 10.32 -19.63
CA ILE A 596 -33.57 8.94 -19.74
C ILE A 596 -33.10 8.64 -21.16
N GLN A 597 -33.87 9.02 -22.19
CA GLN A 597 -33.47 8.85 -23.59
C GLN A 597 -32.19 9.63 -23.91
N THR A 598 -32.07 10.86 -23.40
CA THR A 598 -30.87 11.68 -23.55
C THR A 598 -29.65 11.04 -22.88
N ALA A 599 -29.82 10.51 -21.66
CA ALA A 599 -28.77 9.78 -20.95
C ALA A 599 -28.30 8.54 -21.73
N GLN A 600 -29.24 7.76 -22.27
CA GLN A 600 -28.93 6.60 -23.11
C GLN A 600 -28.14 6.98 -24.37
N GLN A 601 -28.49 8.10 -25.02
CA GLN A 601 -27.75 8.59 -26.19
C GLN A 601 -26.31 8.93 -25.81
N TYR A 602 -26.08 9.63 -24.71
CA TYR A 602 -24.74 9.98 -24.26
C TYR A 602 -23.90 8.75 -23.88
N PHE A 603 -24.47 7.78 -23.15
CA PHE A 603 -23.76 6.53 -22.86
C PHE A 603 -23.45 5.75 -24.13
N THR A 604 -24.36 5.72 -25.09
CA THR A 604 -24.14 5.06 -26.39
C THR A 604 -23.01 5.73 -27.16
N GLN A 605 -22.96 7.06 -27.20
CA GLN A 605 -21.87 7.81 -27.84
C GLN A 605 -20.53 7.57 -27.15
N SER A 606 -20.51 7.54 -25.81
CA SER A 606 -19.31 7.18 -25.04
C SER A 606 -18.81 5.79 -25.42
N LEU A 607 -19.70 4.79 -25.45
CA LEU A 607 -19.33 3.40 -25.77
C LEU A 607 -18.95 3.20 -27.24
N LYS A 608 -19.45 4.04 -28.16
CA LYS A 608 -18.97 4.07 -29.56
C LYS A 608 -17.51 4.53 -29.66
N LEU A 609 -17.11 5.47 -28.82
CA LEU A 609 -15.72 5.95 -28.78
C LEU A 609 -14.80 4.99 -28.01
N LYS A 610 -15.31 4.36 -26.94
CA LYS A 610 -14.58 3.37 -26.14
C LYS A 610 -15.52 2.30 -25.60
N GLU A 611 -15.58 1.16 -26.29
CA GLU A 611 -16.55 0.08 -26.01
C GLU A 611 -16.49 -0.44 -24.56
N ASN A 612 -15.29 -0.52 -23.99
CA ASN A 612 -15.05 -1.10 -22.68
C ASN A 612 -14.96 -0.05 -21.56
N TYR A 613 -15.50 1.17 -21.76
CA TYR A 613 -15.47 2.19 -20.72
C TYR A 613 -16.49 1.90 -19.62
N VAL A 614 -16.00 1.35 -18.51
CA VAL A 614 -16.81 0.82 -17.40
C VAL A 614 -17.85 1.81 -16.85
N PRO A 615 -17.56 3.10 -16.59
CA PRO A 615 -18.58 4.04 -16.12
C PRO A 615 -19.77 4.19 -17.08
N ALA A 616 -19.54 4.19 -18.39
CA ALA A 616 -20.61 4.25 -19.38
C ALA A 616 -21.38 2.94 -19.50
N LEU A 617 -20.70 1.78 -19.37
CA LEU A 617 -21.35 0.47 -19.27
C LEU A 617 -22.27 0.42 -18.03
N MET A 618 -21.78 0.90 -16.88
CA MET A 618 -22.56 0.95 -15.64
C MET A 618 -23.81 1.81 -15.80
N GLY A 619 -23.69 3.02 -16.36
CA GLY A 619 -24.83 3.90 -16.61
C GLY A 619 -25.85 3.31 -17.59
N ALA A 620 -25.38 2.79 -18.73
CA ALA A 620 -26.24 2.14 -19.72
C ALA A 620 -26.97 0.92 -19.16
N GLY A 621 -26.25 0.05 -18.43
CA GLY A 621 -26.80 -1.14 -17.80
C GLY A 621 -27.84 -0.79 -16.73
N THR A 622 -27.59 0.25 -15.93
CA THR A 622 -28.52 0.73 -14.89
C THR A 622 -29.83 1.21 -15.51
N ILE A 623 -29.77 1.97 -16.61
CA ILE A 623 -30.99 2.40 -17.30
C ILE A 623 -31.77 1.20 -17.85
N LEU A 624 -31.10 0.25 -18.51
CA LEU A 624 -31.75 -0.96 -19.04
C LEU A 624 -32.40 -1.80 -17.93
N PHE A 625 -31.72 -1.92 -16.79
CA PHE A 625 -32.24 -2.62 -15.62
C PHE A 625 -33.52 -1.95 -15.11
N LYS A 626 -33.52 -0.62 -14.94
CA LYS A 626 -34.68 0.14 -14.49
C LYS A 626 -35.87 0.09 -15.46
N GLN A 627 -35.59 -0.07 -16.75
CA GLN A 627 -36.62 -0.28 -17.78
C GLN A 627 -37.16 -1.72 -17.85
N GLY A 628 -36.62 -2.64 -17.05
CA GLY A 628 -37.03 -4.05 -17.01
C GLY A 628 -36.37 -4.93 -18.08
N PHE A 629 -35.43 -4.41 -18.87
CA PHE A 629 -34.68 -5.17 -19.87
C PHE A 629 -33.51 -5.94 -19.25
N TYR A 630 -33.81 -6.83 -18.28
CA TYR A 630 -32.81 -7.51 -17.45
C TYR A 630 -31.79 -8.33 -18.25
N ALA A 631 -32.20 -8.97 -19.35
CA ALA A 631 -31.29 -9.73 -20.20
C ALA A 631 -30.23 -8.84 -20.87
N ASN A 632 -30.63 -7.66 -21.35
CA ASN A 632 -29.72 -6.72 -21.98
C ASN A 632 -28.81 -6.06 -20.94
N ALA A 633 -29.38 -5.69 -19.78
CA ALA A 633 -28.62 -5.14 -18.66
C ALA A 633 -27.55 -6.13 -18.16
N LYS A 634 -27.90 -7.41 -18.06
CA LYS A 634 -26.97 -8.50 -17.69
C LYS A 634 -25.75 -8.51 -18.61
N THR A 635 -25.94 -8.55 -19.93
CA THR A 635 -24.83 -8.56 -20.91
C THR A 635 -23.90 -7.35 -20.75
N ILE A 636 -24.47 -6.18 -20.46
CA ILE A 636 -23.69 -4.95 -20.24
C ILE A 636 -22.91 -5.02 -18.93
N PHE A 637 -23.51 -5.51 -17.84
CA PHE A 637 -22.81 -5.66 -16.56
C PHE A 637 -21.78 -6.79 -16.57
N GLU A 638 -21.97 -7.86 -17.35
CA GLU A 638 -20.93 -8.88 -17.61
C GLU A 638 -19.72 -8.26 -18.31
N LYS A 639 -19.94 -7.40 -19.32
CA LYS A 639 -18.85 -6.64 -19.93
C LYS A 639 -18.18 -5.72 -18.90
N ALA A 640 -18.95 -5.04 -18.04
CA ALA A 640 -18.41 -4.14 -17.02
C ALA A 640 -17.55 -4.88 -15.99
N SER A 641 -18.04 -6.00 -15.44
CA SER A 641 -17.34 -6.81 -14.44
C SER A 641 -16.13 -7.54 -15.02
N SER A 642 -16.17 -7.90 -16.30
CA SER A 642 -15.00 -8.49 -16.99
C SER A 642 -13.90 -7.47 -17.25
N ASN A 643 -14.25 -6.22 -17.58
CA ASN A 643 -13.28 -5.15 -17.86
C ASN A 643 -12.76 -4.47 -16.58
N ALA A 644 -13.49 -4.52 -15.47
CA ALA A 644 -13.02 -4.10 -14.15
C ALA A 644 -13.38 -5.15 -13.09
N PRO A 645 -12.58 -6.24 -12.97
CA PRO A 645 -12.84 -7.33 -12.04
C PRO A 645 -12.82 -6.95 -10.56
N ASP A 646 -12.25 -5.79 -10.24
CA ASP A 646 -12.17 -5.16 -8.91
C ASP A 646 -13.33 -4.19 -8.62
N ASN A 647 -14.19 -3.89 -9.61
CA ASN A 647 -15.33 -3.01 -9.43
C ASN A 647 -16.50 -3.74 -8.75
N VAL A 648 -16.65 -3.52 -7.45
CA VAL A 648 -17.72 -4.08 -6.61
C VAL A 648 -19.11 -3.80 -7.20
N ASN A 649 -19.36 -2.58 -7.68
CA ASN A 649 -20.68 -2.18 -8.18
C ASN A 649 -21.06 -2.92 -9.46
N ALA A 650 -20.09 -3.26 -10.32
CA ALA A 650 -20.32 -4.06 -11.51
C ALA A 650 -20.80 -5.47 -11.15
N TRP A 651 -20.17 -6.10 -10.15
CA TRP A 651 -20.58 -7.41 -9.64
C TRP A 651 -21.94 -7.37 -8.94
N VAL A 652 -22.20 -6.37 -8.10
CA VAL A 652 -23.50 -6.19 -7.44
C VAL A 652 -24.61 -5.99 -8.48
N SER A 653 -24.39 -5.13 -9.48
CA SER A 653 -25.39 -4.86 -10.52
C SER A 653 -25.68 -6.09 -11.39
N LEU A 654 -24.64 -6.87 -11.71
CA LEU A 654 -24.80 -8.16 -12.38
C LEU A 654 -25.58 -9.16 -11.51
N ALA A 655 -25.30 -9.21 -10.21
CA ALA A 655 -26.02 -10.08 -9.28
C ALA A 655 -27.51 -9.68 -9.16
N GLU A 656 -27.82 -8.39 -9.19
CA GLU A 656 -29.20 -7.89 -9.22
C GLU A 656 -29.92 -8.29 -10.51
N CYS A 657 -29.26 -8.31 -11.67
CA CYS A 657 -29.84 -8.86 -12.91
C CYS A 657 -30.20 -10.34 -12.77
N TYR A 658 -29.34 -11.14 -12.13
CA TYR A 658 -29.64 -12.55 -11.86
C TYR A 658 -30.76 -12.72 -10.83
N LYS A 659 -30.81 -11.87 -9.79
CA LYS A 659 -31.92 -11.82 -8.83
C LYS A 659 -33.27 -11.50 -9.50
N ALA A 660 -33.28 -10.56 -10.43
CA ALA A 660 -34.49 -10.21 -11.18
C ALA A 660 -34.94 -11.34 -12.14
N THR A 661 -34.07 -12.31 -12.43
CA THR A 661 -34.32 -13.42 -13.37
C THR A 661 -34.24 -14.80 -12.71
N LEU A 662 -34.47 -14.89 -11.39
CA LEU A 662 -34.38 -16.15 -10.61
C LEU A 662 -35.25 -17.31 -11.09
N GLN A 663 -36.25 -17.04 -11.93
CA GLN A 663 -37.08 -18.07 -12.55
C GLN A 663 -36.30 -18.87 -13.63
N LEU A 664 -35.18 -18.35 -14.11
CA LEU A 664 -34.32 -19.03 -15.08
C LEU A 664 -33.38 -20.03 -14.40
N PRO A 665 -33.05 -21.15 -15.08
CA PRO A 665 -32.03 -22.09 -14.59
C PRO A 665 -30.72 -21.37 -14.26
N GLU A 666 -30.02 -21.81 -13.20
CA GLU A 666 -28.71 -21.31 -12.77
C GLU A 666 -28.65 -19.84 -12.31
N ALA A 667 -29.74 -19.06 -12.40
CA ALA A 667 -29.75 -17.66 -12.00
C ALA A 667 -29.46 -17.48 -10.50
N LEU A 668 -30.00 -18.37 -9.65
CA LEU A 668 -29.71 -18.37 -8.20
C LEU A 668 -28.23 -18.59 -7.92
N GLU A 669 -27.61 -19.55 -8.61
CA GLU A 669 -26.19 -19.89 -8.42
C GLU A 669 -25.29 -18.74 -8.88
N ASN A 670 -25.57 -18.19 -10.06
CA ASN A 670 -24.80 -17.08 -10.61
C ASN A 670 -24.94 -15.78 -9.78
N ALA A 671 -26.11 -15.52 -9.21
CA ALA A 671 -26.30 -14.41 -8.27
C ALA A 671 -25.41 -14.56 -7.03
N ILE A 672 -25.34 -15.78 -6.46
CA ILE A 672 -24.48 -16.08 -5.31
C ILE A 672 -23.01 -15.86 -5.68
N ILE A 673 -22.55 -16.39 -6.82
CA ILE A 673 -21.17 -16.22 -7.29
C ILE A 673 -20.81 -14.73 -7.42
N CYS A 674 -21.69 -13.93 -8.02
CA CYS A 674 -21.45 -12.49 -8.19
C CYS A 674 -21.41 -11.75 -6.85
N PHE A 675 -22.31 -12.04 -5.91
CA PHE A 675 -22.27 -11.43 -4.57
C PHE A 675 -21.10 -11.93 -3.73
N GLU A 676 -20.66 -13.19 -3.86
CA GLU A 676 -19.44 -13.69 -3.21
C GLU A 676 -18.21 -12.92 -3.71
N LYS A 677 -18.14 -12.69 -5.03
CA LYS A 677 -17.07 -11.87 -5.63
C LYS A 677 -17.12 -10.43 -5.14
N ALA A 678 -18.31 -9.83 -5.07
CA ALA A 678 -18.48 -8.49 -4.52
C ALA A 678 -18.09 -8.43 -3.03
N ASN A 679 -18.44 -9.45 -2.25
CA ASN A 679 -18.11 -9.57 -0.83
C ASN A 679 -16.60 -9.80 -0.60
N SER A 680 -15.92 -10.48 -1.51
CA SER A 680 -14.46 -10.60 -1.42
C SER A 680 -13.80 -9.23 -1.63
N LEU A 681 -14.27 -8.46 -2.61
CA LEU A 681 -13.72 -7.13 -2.92
C LEU A 681 -14.06 -6.08 -1.86
N ASN A 682 -15.23 -6.14 -1.23
CA ASN A 682 -15.63 -5.25 -0.15
C ASN A 682 -16.24 -6.03 1.03
N PRO A 683 -15.39 -6.66 1.86
CA PRO A 683 -15.85 -7.44 3.00
C PRO A 683 -16.60 -6.56 3.99
N ASN A 684 -17.67 -7.10 4.58
CA ASN A 684 -18.52 -6.43 5.56
C ASN A 684 -19.42 -5.30 5.02
N ASN A 685 -19.54 -5.15 3.70
CA ASN A 685 -20.56 -4.27 3.15
C ASN A 685 -21.97 -4.78 3.52
N PRO A 686 -22.79 -4.00 4.25
CA PRO A 686 -24.09 -4.46 4.74
C PRO A 686 -25.04 -4.92 3.64
N ASN A 687 -25.08 -4.20 2.53
CA ASN A 687 -25.95 -4.49 1.40
C ASN A 687 -25.58 -5.83 0.75
N ILE A 688 -24.28 -6.08 0.58
CA ILE A 688 -23.77 -7.33 0.02
C ILE A 688 -24.07 -8.51 0.96
N LEU A 689 -23.79 -8.36 2.26
CA LEU A 689 -24.01 -9.41 3.25
C LEU A 689 -25.50 -9.78 3.38
N LEU A 690 -26.38 -8.78 3.39
CA LEU A 690 -27.83 -8.99 3.43
C LEU A 690 -28.29 -9.80 2.21
N ASN A 691 -27.96 -9.35 1.01
CA ASN A 691 -28.35 -10.03 -0.23
C ASN A 691 -27.79 -11.45 -0.31
N LEU A 692 -26.52 -11.64 0.04
CA LEU A 692 -25.88 -12.95 0.03
C LEU A 692 -26.51 -13.90 1.05
N GLY A 693 -26.83 -13.42 2.26
CA GLY A 693 -27.51 -14.19 3.30
C GLY A 693 -28.89 -14.67 2.84
N VAL A 694 -29.70 -13.79 2.26
CA VAL A 694 -31.03 -14.12 1.71
C VAL A 694 -30.92 -15.13 0.55
N LEU A 695 -29.93 -14.99 -0.33
CA LEU A 695 -29.72 -15.95 -1.42
C LEU A 695 -29.30 -17.33 -0.92
N TYR A 696 -28.46 -17.42 0.11
CA TYR A 696 -28.11 -18.70 0.72
C TYR A 696 -29.30 -19.35 1.43
N TYR A 697 -30.16 -18.56 2.07
CA TYR A 697 -31.43 -19.06 2.60
C TYR A 697 -32.27 -19.70 1.48
N ARG A 698 -32.42 -19.02 0.34
CA ARG A 698 -33.14 -19.57 -0.84
C ARG A 698 -32.48 -20.81 -1.43
N LYS A 699 -31.14 -20.96 -1.29
CA LYS A 699 -30.39 -22.17 -1.66
C LYS A 699 -30.47 -23.28 -0.59
N ASN A 700 -31.28 -23.12 0.46
CA ASN A 700 -31.39 -24.02 1.61
C ASN A 700 -30.07 -24.20 2.40
N ASN A 701 -29.15 -23.24 2.32
CA ASN A 701 -27.93 -23.22 3.11
C ASN A 701 -28.09 -22.33 4.34
N CYS A 702 -28.79 -22.85 5.34
CA CYS A 702 -29.07 -22.11 6.58
C CYS A 702 -27.81 -21.72 7.37
N VAL A 703 -26.75 -22.54 7.31
CA VAL A 703 -25.50 -22.26 8.03
C VAL A 703 -24.88 -20.95 7.56
N LYS A 704 -24.68 -20.80 6.24
CA LYS A 704 -24.12 -19.56 5.66
C LYS A 704 -25.08 -18.38 5.77
N SER A 705 -26.38 -18.60 5.59
CA SER A 705 -27.39 -17.56 5.74
C SER A 705 -27.32 -16.92 7.13
N VAL A 706 -27.37 -17.74 8.19
CA VAL A 706 -27.34 -17.27 9.57
C VAL A 706 -26.04 -16.53 9.89
N GLU A 707 -24.90 -17.03 9.41
CA GLU A 707 -23.60 -16.39 9.64
C GLU A 707 -23.56 -14.95 9.08
N LEU A 708 -24.08 -14.74 7.87
CA LEU A 708 -24.04 -13.45 7.19
C LEU A 708 -25.09 -12.49 7.74
N LEU A 709 -26.33 -12.95 7.93
CA LEU A 709 -27.44 -12.11 8.39
C LEU A 709 -27.24 -11.61 9.83
N LYS A 710 -26.63 -12.41 10.72
CA LYS A 710 -26.28 -11.96 12.08
C LYS A 710 -25.30 -10.80 12.12
N LYS A 711 -24.44 -10.65 11.10
CA LYS A 711 -23.49 -9.53 11.01
C LYS A 711 -24.18 -8.19 10.70
N VAL A 712 -25.36 -8.21 10.09
CA VAL A 712 -26.06 -7.00 9.63
C VAL A 712 -27.33 -6.66 10.40
N GLN A 713 -27.94 -7.62 11.12
CA GLN A 713 -29.26 -7.45 11.77
C GLN A 713 -29.38 -6.25 12.72
N HIS A 714 -28.26 -5.77 13.29
CA HIS A 714 -28.24 -4.66 14.25
C HIS A 714 -27.98 -3.29 13.62
N LEU A 715 -27.81 -3.22 12.29
CA LEU A 715 -27.43 -1.97 11.64
C LEU A 715 -28.61 -0.99 11.64
N PRO A 716 -28.39 0.26 12.11
CA PRO A 716 -29.46 1.26 12.20
C PRO A 716 -29.97 1.70 10.83
N THR A 717 -29.18 1.49 9.77
CA THR A 717 -29.49 1.87 8.39
C THR A 717 -30.45 0.92 7.67
N LEU A 718 -30.79 -0.24 8.26
CA LEU A 718 -31.73 -1.18 7.64
C LEU A 718 -33.16 -0.63 7.65
N SER A 719 -33.81 -0.74 6.50
CA SER A 719 -35.25 -0.48 6.36
C SER A 719 -36.10 -1.49 7.15
N SER A 720 -37.36 -1.15 7.40
CA SER A 720 -38.28 -2.04 8.14
C SER A 720 -38.50 -3.36 7.41
N GLU A 721 -38.57 -3.31 6.07
CA GLU A 721 -38.71 -4.50 5.22
C GLU A 721 -37.48 -5.41 5.30
N GLU A 722 -36.28 -4.85 5.24
CA GLU A 722 -35.05 -5.63 5.35
C GLU A 722 -34.91 -6.31 6.71
N LYS A 723 -35.32 -5.64 7.80
CA LYS A 723 -35.35 -6.23 9.15
C LYS A 723 -36.31 -7.43 9.21
N GLU A 724 -37.51 -7.29 8.66
CA GLU A 724 -38.49 -8.38 8.61
C GLU A 724 -37.98 -9.57 7.79
N VAL A 725 -37.33 -9.31 6.66
CA VAL A 725 -36.70 -10.36 5.82
C VAL A 725 -35.61 -11.09 6.59
N ILE A 726 -34.75 -10.36 7.32
CA ILE A 726 -33.69 -10.96 8.14
C ILE A 726 -34.30 -11.85 9.23
N GLU A 727 -35.26 -11.32 10.00
CA GLU A 727 -35.91 -12.05 11.08
C GLU A 727 -36.60 -13.32 10.56
N THR A 728 -37.29 -13.23 9.43
CA THR A 728 -37.96 -14.37 8.80
C THR A 728 -36.95 -15.45 8.39
N CYS A 729 -35.84 -15.06 7.73
CA CYS A 729 -34.81 -16.03 7.33
C CYS A 729 -34.15 -16.70 8.54
N LEU A 730 -33.82 -15.92 9.58
CA LEU A 730 -33.18 -16.43 10.79
C LEU A 730 -34.12 -17.36 11.59
N LYS A 731 -35.39 -17.01 11.71
CA LYS A 731 -36.42 -17.83 12.37
C LYS A 731 -36.62 -19.16 11.63
N ASN A 732 -36.74 -19.12 10.30
CA ASN A 732 -36.93 -20.32 9.49
C ASN A 732 -35.69 -21.23 9.47
N CYS A 733 -34.50 -20.67 9.71
CA CYS A 733 -33.26 -21.44 9.92
C CYS A 733 -33.00 -21.86 11.38
N GLY A 734 -33.93 -21.61 12.31
CA GLY A 734 -33.81 -22.02 13.71
C GLY A 734 -32.74 -21.27 14.50
N ALA A 735 -32.42 -20.03 14.11
CA ALA A 735 -31.35 -19.21 14.70
C ALA A 735 -31.85 -18.03 15.56
N LEU A 736 -33.18 -17.93 15.74
CA LEU A 736 -33.90 -16.95 16.55
C LEU A 736 -34.79 -17.65 17.58
#